data_AF-A0A2W5T0S5-F1
#
_entry.id   AF-A0A2W5T0S5-F1
#
_cell.length_a   1.000
_cell.length_b   1.000
_cell.length_c   1.000
_cell.angle_alpha   90.00
_cell.angle_beta   90.00
_cell.angle_gamma   90.00
#
_symmetry.space_group_name_H-M   'P 1'
#
loop_
_entity.id
_entity.type
_entity.pdbx_description
1 polymer ?
#
loop_
_entity_poly.entity_id
_entity_poly.type
_entity_poly.pdbx_seq_one_letter_code
_entity_poly.pdbx_strand_id
1 'polypeptide(L)'
;MTQGRAHVAAGEHPREQRDRSHEGEHRQHDEALRAREVGLQREQRLLEHDGRRALGRLVAQLHADAQGAGAQLHEVLRARARASFEVVRLLSGDGPGGGTDELSFFVEHEDAHVGLDALQRRERLRHVFDLTVAERVLERDLEASREQQRFATFHRLQLAALALKQQRPARGEERDREEADGEREAGGELHGRERRQVVVSPARLKSFGVTLSQLQHSLERASSSVGAGYVERSGENILVRGNGRLLNEEDLSNVVVKTRSGEHVLVKQLAEVKIGSALRYGVTTRDGKGEVVTGTVMMLLGSNSREVTEAVKVRLAEIQKTLPPGVVIDTIYDRSDFVGATLTTVGKNLVEGALVVLIVLTIFLGTVRGAIAVVIGIPASMTVALLGMHLFGITGDLMSLGAIDFGFLVDGPIVMLEAVIAALAGRHFTKKSQVRNAFIDSTTPVTRPVAFSVAIIMLVYIPLLALQGVEGKMFRPMASTMAFALFGALIYSVIFFPGVLSLLMPPPKDHGPGWLDKAREKYEQWLPRFIAWRWPLLGVMTVALVVSMWALMARGADFLPRIQEGDIVVTIRRTPSISLTEARRLDLEAEKVLLEFPEVITMLAFTGRAELAFDPVGNDNTDIFVRLKPEGEWTSAHDLDDLSEKIKEAIESRVAGTFVSVSQPIEDRTNELISGSRADVAIQIFGADLDALVEKSNAIGEVVRGIDGTGDVRIERLLGMPNLVFTPDRERLARYGVELDDVFRTLEAARVGANVGVIYEGNKRFDVQLLSPPTVNTSKGLGDLFVENTAGELISVDELGTLEDTEGPATVRRENFQRTVRVEVNLRGRDLASWVAEAQQKVGKDVPMPTGYTTTWGGQFENLERAQARLALVVPLALLIIVGMLVLTFGSVRVAVGVFTLVPLALIGGAIGLLIRGMNFSLPAAVGFIALAGVAVLNGVVMTTDVKKLLDRGESLDDALVKGAAHTLRAVLTTAAVAALGFFPMAINEGAGSEVQRPLATVVIFGIVGATGLMLAVFPGILRLAFAAKPVVESDELPNTEPAPQH
;
A
#
# COMPACT_ATOMS: atom_id res chain seq x y z
N MET A 1 -15.80 52.58 -17.64
CA MET A 1 -15.83 54.05 -17.77
C MET A 1 -14.90 54.45 -18.92
N THR A 2 -15.43 55.24 -19.87
CA THR A 2 -14.75 56.10 -20.89
C THR A 2 -13.72 55.47 -21.84
N GLN A 3 -14.08 55.19 -23.11
CA GLN A 3 -14.06 56.07 -24.32
C GLN A 3 -12.64 56.31 -24.87
N GLY A 4 -12.33 56.26 -26.19
CA GLY A 4 -13.18 56.26 -27.37
C GLY A 4 -12.44 55.97 -28.69
N ARG A 5 -13.26 55.82 -29.76
CA ARG A 5 -12.97 55.54 -31.18
C ARG A 5 -12.63 56.80 -32.00
N ALA A 6 -12.08 56.59 -33.21
CA ALA A 6 -12.46 57.17 -34.54
C ALA A 6 -11.21 57.25 -35.46
N HIS A 7 -11.18 57.13 -36.80
CA HIS A 7 -12.12 56.90 -37.93
C HIS A 7 -11.25 56.73 -39.24
N VAL A 8 -11.54 55.79 -40.19
CA VAL A 8 -12.12 55.96 -41.57
C VAL A 8 -11.17 56.57 -42.63
N ALA A 9 -11.08 56.25 -43.95
CA ALA A 9 -11.76 55.43 -44.99
C ALA A 9 -10.75 55.18 -46.17
N ALA A 10 -10.75 54.04 -46.89
CA ALA A 10 -11.42 53.70 -48.18
C ALA A 10 -10.84 54.32 -49.49
N GLY A 11 -10.57 53.46 -50.49
CA GLY A 11 -10.30 53.83 -51.91
C GLY A 11 -9.76 52.67 -52.77
N GLU A 12 -10.47 52.31 -53.84
CA GLU A 12 -10.30 51.12 -54.72
C GLU A 12 -9.32 51.28 -55.91
N HIS A 13 -8.78 50.13 -56.38
CA HIS A 13 -8.22 49.66 -57.69
C HIS A 13 -8.05 50.59 -58.93
N PRO A 14 -7.09 50.34 -59.88
CA PRO A 14 -7.00 49.09 -60.67
C PRO A 14 -5.60 48.56 -61.10
N ARG A 15 -5.66 47.40 -61.77
CA ARG A 15 -4.64 46.43 -62.20
C ARG A 15 -3.77 46.87 -63.41
N GLU A 16 -2.68 46.09 -63.58
CA GLU A 16 -2.05 45.73 -64.85
C GLU A 16 -1.14 46.75 -65.56
N GLN A 17 0.07 46.94 -65.02
CA GLN A 17 1.23 47.31 -65.84
C GLN A 17 2.58 46.93 -65.19
N ARG A 18 2.69 45.71 -64.63
CA ARG A 18 3.91 45.26 -63.92
C ARG A 18 4.35 43.83 -64.20
N ASP A 19 3.94 43.26 -65.34
CA ASP A 19 4.10 41.82 -65.61
C ASP A 19 5.19 41.47 -66.64
N ARG A 20 6.18 42.34 -66.87
CA ARG A 20 7.35 42.01 -67.73
C ARG A 20 8.72 42.37 -67.18
N SER A 21 8.79 42.88 -65.95
CA SER A 21 10.07 43.13 -65.26
C SER A 21 10.35 42.17 -64.10
N HIS A 22 9.38 41.34 -63.69
CA HIS A 22 9.53 40.45 -62.52
C HIS A 22 10.12 39.06 -62.81
N GLU A 23 10.09 38.57 -64.06
CA GLU A 23 10.60 37.21 -64.36
C GLU A 23 12.13 37.13 -64.52
N GLY A 24 12.81 38.26 -64.76
CA GLY A 24 14.27 38.32 -64.88
C GLY A 24 15.00 38.39 -63.52
N GLU A 25 14.44 39.13 -62.56
CA GLU A 25 15.05 39.30 -61.23
C GLU A 25 14.82 38.08 -60.31
N HIS A 26 13.71 37.35 -60.47
CA HIS A 26 13.45 36.15 -59.65
C HIS A 26 14.41 34.99 -59.96
N ARG A 27 14.85 34.81 -61.22
CA ARG A 27 15.80 33.73 -61.55
C ARG A 27 17.21 33.99 -61.02
N GLN A 28 17.68 35.25 -61.05
CA GLN A 28 18.98 35.60 -60.48
C GLN A 28 18.97 35.58 -58.95
N HIS A 29 17.84 35.89 -58.31
CA HIS A 29 17.70 35.80 -56.85
C HIS A 29 17.64 34.34 -56.37
N ASP A 30 16.96 33.46 -57.10
CA ASP A 30 16.87 32.04 -56.75
C ASP A 30 18.18 31.27 -56.95
N GLU A 31 18.98 31.61 -57.98
CA GLU A 31 20.32 31.02 -58.14
C GLU A 31 21.30 31.51 -57.06
N ALA A 32 21.21 32.78 -56.66
CA ALA A 32 22.02 33.32 -55.57
C ALA A 32 21.63 32.71 -54.20
N LEU A 33 20.33 32.47 -53.96
CA LEU A 33 19.84 31.81 -52.75
C LEU A 33 20.26 30.33 -52.70
N ARG A 34 20.20 29.60 -53.82
CA ARG A 34 20.66 28.21 -53.89
C ARG A 34 22.17 28.08 -53.67
N ALA A 35 22.97 29.00 -54.22
CA ALA A 35 24.41 29.02 -53.97
C ALA A 35 24.74 29.31 -52.49
N ARG A 36 23.94 30.17 -51.84
CA ARG A 36 24.08 30.50 -50.42
C ARG A 36 23.60 29.38 -49.50
N GLU A 37 22.55 28.65 -49.86
CA GLU A 37 22.10 27.44 -49.15
C GLU A 37 23.11 26.30 -49.24
N VAL A 38 23.73 26.08 -50.40
CA VAL A 38 24.77 25.05 -50.54
C VAL A 38 26.03 25.43 -49.74
N GLY A 39 26.37 26.72 -49.66
CA GLY A 39 27.42 27.23 -48.78
C GLY A 39 27.12 27.00 -47.30
N LEU A 40 25.92 27.36 -46.85
CA LEU A 40 25.45 27.18 -45.47
C LEU A 40 25.33 25.71 -45.07
N GLN A 41 24.89 24.82 -45.97
CA GLN A 41 24.87 23.38 -45.72
C GLN A 41 26.26 22.75 -45.66
N ARG A 42 27.25 23.34 -46.32
CA ARG A 42 28.66 22.90 -46.24
C ARG A 42 29.30 23.39 -44.95
N GLU A 43 28.99 24.60 -44.51
CA GLU A 43 29.42 25.17 -43.23
C GLU A 43 28.76 24.47 -42.04
N GLN A 44 27.46 24.16 -42.12
CA GLN A 44 26.76 23.33 -41.12
C GLN A 44 27.35 21.92 -41.03
N ARG A 45 27.70 21.28 -42.16
CA ARG A 45 28.33 19.96 -42.13
C ARG A 45 29.75 19.99 -41.54
N LEU A 46 30.49 21.07 -41.74
CA LEU A 46 31.80 21.26 -41.12
C LEU A 46 31.67 21.54 -39.61
N LEU A 47 30.70 22.35 -39.20
CA LEU A 47 30.37 22.62 -37.80
C LEU A 47 29.79 21.39 -37.07
N GLU A 48 29.01 20.54 -37.73
CA GLU A 48 28.55 19.25 -37.18
C GLU A 48 29.69 18.25 -37.06
N HIS A 49 30.63 18.23 -38.01
CA HIS A 49 31.78 17.33 -37.96
C HIS A 49 32.79 17.74 -36.88
N ASP A 50 33.09 19.03 -36.77
CA ASP A 50 33.95 19.56 -35.70
C ASP A 50 33.25 19.57 -34.34
N GLY A 51 31.93 19.80 -34.31
CA GLY A 51 31.08 19.63 -33.14
C GLY A 51 31.05 18.19 -32.63
N ARG A 52 30.96 17.20 -33.52
CA ARG A 52 31.06 15.77 -33.16
C ARG A 52 32.45 15.37 -32.68
N ARG A 53 33.52 15.97 -33.21
CA ARG A 53 34.89 15.76 -32.70
C ARG A 53 35.14 16.46 -31.36
N ALA A 54 34.54 17.62 -31.13
CA ALA A 54 34.59 18.32 -29.85
C ALA A 54 33.76 17.58 -28.79
N LEU A 55 32.56 17.10 -29.15
CA LEU A 55 31.72 16.27 -28.29
C LEU A 55 32.37 14.91 -28.01
N GLY A 56 33.00 14.28 -29.00
CA GLY A 56 33.76 13.04 -28.82
C GLY A 56 34.97 13.22 -27.90
N ARG A 57 35.67 14.36 -28.00
CA ARG A 57 36.74 14.71 -27.05
C ARG A 57 36.21 15.03 -25.66
N LEU A 58 35.10 15.75 -25.55
CA LEU A 58 34.45 16.06 -24.27
C LEU A 58 33.90 14.79 -23.59
N VAL A 59 33.32 13.87 -24.35
CA VAL A 59 32.85 12.57 -23.86
C VAL A 59 34.04 11.70 -23.46
N ALA A 60 35.13 11.67 -24.23
CA ALA A 60 36.34 10.94 -23.85
C ALA A 60 37.01 11.54 -22.61
N GLN A 61 37.03 12.88 -22.47
CA GLN A 61 37.52 13.59 -21.30
C GLN A 61 36.63 13.31 -20.08
N LEU A 62 35.31 13.38 -20.22
CA LEU A 62 34.36 13.05 -19.15
C LEU A 62 34.39 11.56 -18.78
N HIS A 63 34.68 10.67 -19.74
CA HIS A 63 34.86 9.24 -19.46
C HIS A 63 36.18 8.97 -18.73
N ALA A 64 37.25 9.69 -19.10
CA ALA A 64 38.53 9.63 -18.40
C ALA A 64 38.45 10.25 -16.99
N ASP A 65 37.73 11.36 -16.84
CA ASP A 65 37.48 12.02 -15.55
C ASP A 65 36.53 11.20 -14.68
N ALA A 66 35.54 10.52 -15.25
CA ALA A 66 34.67 9.58 -14.52
C ALA A 66 35.39 8.28 -14.13
N GLN A 67 36.33 7.79 -14.95
CA GLN A 67 37.20 6.67 -14.59
C GLN A 67 38.25 7.09 -13.55
N GLY A 68 38.77 8.32 -13.62
CA GLY A 68 39.67 8.91 -12.63
C GLY A 68 38.99 9.17 -11.29
N ALA A 69 37.78 9.74 -11.31
CA ALA A 69 36.93 9.94 -10.13
C ALA A 69 36.41 8.61 -9.57
N GLY A 70 36.13 7.62 -10.42
CA GLY A 70 35.79 6.26 -10.02
C GLY A 70 36.97 5.53 -9.37
N ALA A 71 38.19 5.68 -9.90
CA ALA A 71 39.40 5.12 -9.31
C ALA A 71 39.77 5.83 -8.00
N GLN A 72 39.68 7.17 -7.94
CA GLN A 72 39.87 7.93 -6.71
C GLN A 72 38.78 7.63 -5.67
N LEU A 73 37.51 7.46 -6.06
CA LEU A 73 36.44 7.06 -5.15
C LEU A 73 36.63 5.62 -4.69
N HIS A 74 37.09 4.70 -5.55
CA HIS A 74 37.36 3.32 -5.17
C HIS A 74 38.63 3.20 -4.31
N GLU A 75 39.61 4.08 -4.50
CA GLU A 75 40.82 4.19 -3.68
C GLU A 75 40.54 4.89 -2.36
N VAL A 76 39.69 5.93 -2.34
CA VAL A 76 39.16 6.57 -1.12
C VAL A 76 38.25 5.60 -0.37
N LEU A 77 37.39 4.83 -1.02
CA LEU A 77 36.55 3.80 -0.37
C LEU A 77 37.40 2.62 0.10
N ARG A 78 38.46 2.21 -0.61
CA ARG A 78 39.43 1.22 -0.11
C ARG A 78 40.26 1.78 1.04
N ALA A 79 40.65 3.04 1.00
CA ALA A 79 41.37 3.71 2.08
C ALA A 79 40.46 3.89 3.30
N ARG A 80 39.18 4.21 3.11
CA ARG A 80 38.15 4.30 4.16
C ARG A 80 37.81 2.91 4.69
N ALA A 81 37.72 1.88 3.84
CA ALA A 81 37.48 0.50 4.26
C ALA A 81 38.70 -0.09 4.99
N ARG A 82 39.93 0.21 4.56
CA ARG A 82 41.16 -0.16 5.26
C ARG A 82 41.27 0.58 6.59
N ALA A 83 41.07 1.90 6.61
CA ALA A 83 41.04 2.68 7.84
C ALA A 83 39.92 2.21 8.79
N SER A 84 38.75 1.82 8.27
CA SER A 84 37.66 1.25 9.07
C SER A 84 37.97 -0.16 9.56
N PHE A 85 38.67 -1.00 8.79
CA PHE A 85 39.13 -2.31 9.24
C PHE A 85 40.25 -2.21 10.29
N GLU A 86 41.11 -1.21 10.16
CA GLU A 86 42.21 -0.92 11.08
C GLU A 86 41.67 -0.30 12.38
N VAL A 87 40.63 0.54 12.29
CA VAL A 87 39.83 1.04 13.42
C VAL A 87 39.06 -0.11 14.08
N VAL A 88 38.44 -1.03 13.34
CA VAL A 88 37.78 -2.21 13.92
C VAL A 88 38.80 -3.13 14.60
N ARG A 89 39.99 -3.32 14.03
CA ARG A 89 41.08 -4.11 14.62
C ARG A 89 41.67 -3.47 15.88
N LEU A 90 41.81 -2.15 15.91
CA LEU A 90 42.21 -1.36 17.08
C LEU A 90 41.11 -1.32 18.15
N LEU A 91 39.83 -1.32 17.76
CA LEU A 91 38.68 -1.36 18.67
C LEU A 91 38.34 -2.77 19.19
N SER A 92 38.80 -3.83 18.51
CA SER A 92 38.58 -5.23 18.89
C SER A 92 39.72 -5.84 19.72
N GLY A 93 40.74 -5.04 20.08
CA GLY A 93 41.70 -5.40 21.14
C GLY A 93 42.78 -6.45 20.81
N ASP A 94 42.97 -6.84 19.55
CA ASP A 94 44.00 -7.82 19.16
C ASP A 94 45.18 -7.17 18.40
N GLY A 95 46.16 -6.68 19.17
CA GLY A 95 47.46 -6.20 18.69
C GLY A 95 48.35 -5.69 19.83
N PRO A 96 49.64 -6.07 19.91
CA PRO A 96 50.50 -5.73 21.04
C PRO A 96 51.19 -4.36 20.83
N GLY A 97 51.19 -3.53 21.88
CA GLY A 97 52.05 -2.35 21.99
C GLY A 97 51.31 -1.02 21.87
N GLY A 98 51.40 -0.21 22.92
CA GLY A 98 50.72 1.08 23.06
C GLY A 98 51.24 2.18 22.15
N GLY A 99 50.42 3.21 22.00
CA GLY A 99 50.69 4.43 21.26
C GLY A 99 49.39 5.14 20.92
N THR A 100 49.09 6.18 21.68
CA THR A 100 48.01 7.14 21.44
C THR A 100 48.18 7.84 20.10
N ASP A 101 47.13 7.92 19.29
CA ASP A 101 46.92 9.08 18.41
C ASP A 101 45.42 9.26 18.10
N GLU A 102 44.91 10.42 18.53
CA GLU A 102 43.56 10.91 18.28
C GLU A 102 43.45 11.45 16.84
N LEU A 103 42.52 10.93 16.05
CA LEU A 103 42.06 11.57 14.81
C LEU A 103 40.62 12.06 15.00
N SER A 104 40.50 13.34 15.28
CA SER A 104 39.25 14.09 15.34
C SER A 104 38.70 14.37 13.95
N PHE A 105 37.43 14.04 13.68
CA PHE A 105 36.67 14.56 12.54
C PHE A 105 35.34 15.16 12.99
N PHE A 106 35.17 16.45 12.69
CA PHE A 106 33.90 17.16 12.66
C PHE A 106 33.09 16.67 11.45
N VAL A 107 31.78 16.42 11.63
CA VAL A 107 30.82 16.31 10.53
C VAL A 107 29.70 17.29 10.84
N GLU A 108 29.71 18.42 10.14
CA GLU A 108 28.59 19.34 10.02
C GLU A 108 27.39 18.65 9.36
N HIS A 109 26.21 19.02 9.84
CA HIS A 109 24.93 18.68 9.23
C HIS A 109 24.77 19.40 7.89
N GLU A 110 24.45 18.68 6.82
CA GLU A 110 23.61 19.17 5.72
C GLU A 110 22.96 18.01 4.94
N ASP A 111 21.63 18.03 4.98
CA ASP A 111 20.63 17.76 3.95
C ASP A 111 20.27 16.39 3.35
N ALA A 112 18.96 16.14 3.52
CA ALA A 112 18.05 15.31 2.75
C ALA A 112 17.85 15.76 1.28
N HIS A 113 18.88 16.27 0.61
CA HIS A 113 18.80 16.76 -0.77
C HIS A 113 19.26 15.76 -1.84
N VAL A 114 19.92 14.66 -1.46
CA VAL A 114 20.44 13.67 -2.43
C VAL A 114 19.31 12.87 -3.11
N GLY A 115 18.20 12.62 -2.42
CA GLY A 115 17.06 11.86 -2.97
C GLY A 115 16.22 12.63 -4.01
N LEU A 116 16.04 13.93 -3.81
CA LEU A 116 15.32 14.79 -4.76
C LEU A 116 16.15 15.08 -6.01
N ASP A 117 17.47 15.24 -5.85
CA ASP A 117 18.38 15.54 -6.95
C ASP A 117 18.56 14.32 -7.88
N ALA A 118 18.52 13.10 -7.34
CA ALA A 118 18.49 11.86 -8.11
C ALA A 118 17.20 11.69 -8.94
N LEU A 119 16.05 12.08 -8.38
CA LEU A 119 14.75 12.06 -9.07
C LEU A 119 14.66 13.13 -10.17
N GLN A 120 15.17 14.34 -9.92
CA GLN A 120 15.26 15.38 -10.94
C GLN A 120 16.28 15.06 -12.04
N ARG A 121 17.38 14.37 -11.72
CA ARG A 121 18.32 13.84 -12.71
C ARG A 121 17.70 12.73 -13.56
N ARG A 122 16.84 11.88 -12.99
CA ARG A 122 16.10 10.85 -13.73
C ARG A 122 15.17 11.45 -14.80
N GLU A 123 14.52 12.58 -14.52
CA GLU A 123 13.69 13.28 -15.52
C GLU A 123 14.52 13.98 -16.60
N ARG A 124 15.69 14.57 -16.26
CA ARG A 124 16.57 15.21 -17.25
C ARG A 124 17.35 14.22 -18.12
N LEU A 125 17.76 13.07 -17.57
CA LEU A 125 18.55 12.06 -18.29
C LEU A 125 17.71 11.22 -19.27
N ARG A 126 16.37 11.24 -19.13
CA ARG A 126 15.43 10.55 -20.05
C ARG A 126 15.50 11.06 -21.49
N HIS A 127 16.12 12.22 -21.72
CA HIS A 127 16.20 12.85 -23.03
C HIS A 127 17.58 12.78 -23.73
N VAL A 128 18.66 12.31 -23.09
CA VAL A 128 20.02 12.56 -23.63
C VAL A 128 21.01 11.37 -23.63
N PHE A 129 20.77 10.25 -22.96
CA PHE A 129 21.80 9.18 -22.87
C PHE A 129 21.35 7.77 -23.26
N ASP A 130 22.32 7.02 -23.82
CA ASP A 130 22.27 5.59 -24.11
C ASP A 130 21.94 4.82 -22.82
N LEU A 131 20.79 4.14 -22.84
CA LEU A 131 20.11 3.52 -21.69
C LEU A 131 21.01 2.60 -20.87
N THR A 132 21.99 1.95 -21.51
CA THR A 132 22.84 0.92 -20.92
C THR A 132 23.91 1.43 -19.93
N VAL A 133 24.26 2.71 -19.99
CA VAL A 133 25.24 3.35 -19.07
C VAL A 133 24.50 4.05 -17.93
N ALA A 134 23.36 4.68 -18.23
CA ALA A 134 22.49 5.25 -17.22
C ALA A 134 21.94 4.18 -16.27
N GLU A 135 21.55 3.00 -16.78
CA GLU A 135 21.15 1.86 -15.95
C GLU A 135 22.27 1.41 -15.01
N ARG A 136 23.50 1.24 -15.50
CA ARG A 136 24.61 0.75 -14.67
C ARG A 136 25.08 1.74 -13.61
N VAL A 137 24.99 3.04 -13.89
CA VAL A 137 25.28 4.09 -12.90
C VAL A 137 24.16 4.16 -11.87
N LEU A 138 22.90 4.06 -12.30
CA LEU A 138 21.75 4.07 -11.41
C LEU A 138 21.68 2.80 -10.55
N GLU A 139 22.03 1.63 -11.09
CA GLU A 139 22.17 0.37 -10.34
C GLU A 139 23.25 0.48 -9.29
N ARG A 140 24.41 1.07 -9.62
CA ARG A 140 25.48 1.33 -8.65
C ARG A 140 25.07 2.33 -7.57
N ASP A 141 24.35 3.40 -7.93
CA ASP A 141 23.85 4.37 -6.95
C ASP A 141 22.72 3.76 -6.09
N LEU A 142 21.89 2.88 -6.65
CA LEU A 142 20.87 2.11 -5.92
C LEU A 142 21.50 1.06 -5.00
N GLU A 143 22.57 0.38 -5.44
CA GLU A 143 23.34 -0.53 -4.60
C GLU A 143 24.07 0.21 -3.49
N ALA A 144 24.70 1.36 -3.79
CA ALA A 144 25.32 2.22 -2.79
C ALA A 144 24.29 2.81 -1.82
N SER A 145 23.08 3.15 -2.30
CA SER A 145 21.96 3.59 -1.46
C SER A 145 21.41 2.45 -0.60
N ARG A 146 21.32 1.22 -1.14
CA ARG A 146 20.95 0.01 -0.39
C ARG A 146 22.01 -0.35 0.65
N GLU A 147 23.30 -0.20 0.34
CA GLU A 147 24.37 -0.36 1.31
C GLU A 147 24.34 0.75 2.36
N GLN A 148 24.18 2.02 1.98
CA GLN A 148 23.98 3.12 2.94
C GLN A 148 22.74 2.92 3.81
N GLN A 149 21.65 2.39 3.27
CA GLN A 149 20.45 2.04 4.03
C GLN A 149 20.71 0.87 4.97
N ARG A 150 21.43 -0.17 4.53
CA ARG A 150 21.88 -1.27 5.40
C ARG A 150 22.79 -0.74 6.50
N PHE A 151 23.71 0.17 6.21
CA PHE A 151 24.63 0.81 7.17
C PHE A 151 23.92 1.77 8.12
N ALA A 152 22.96 2.57 7.66
CA ALA A 152 22.17 3.47 8.50
C ALA A 152 21.21 2.71 9.41
N THR A 153 20.60 1.64 8.90
CA THR A 153 19.77 0.71 9.68
C THR A 153 20.64 -0.06 10.68
N PHE A 154 21.84 -0.50 10.26
CA PHE A 154 22.85 -1.11 11.12
C PHE A 154 23.28 -0.16 12.25
N HIS A 155 23.57 1.10 11.94
CA HIS A 155 24.00 2.08 12.93
C HIS A 155 22.85 2.43 13.89
N ARG A 156 21.61 2.55 13.41
CA ARG A 156 20.42 2.77 14.24
C ARG A 156 20.10 1.56 15.12
N LEU A 157 20.19 0.35 14.59
CA LEU A 157 19.98 -0.89 15.35
C LEU A 157 21.12 -1.14 16.35
N GLN A 158 22.37 -0.79 16.02
CA GLN A 158 23.48 -0.81 16.98
C GLN A 158 23.29 0.25 18.07
N LEU A 159 22.83 1.45 17.73
CA LEU A 159 22.51 2.47 18.72
C LEU A 159 21.33 2.04 19.62
N ALA A 160 20.31 1.38 19.05
CA ALA A 160 19.20 0.80 19.80
C ALA A 160 19.66 -0.38 20.68
N ALA A 161 20.55 -1.24 20.18
CA ALA A 161 21.17 -2.31 20.94
C ALA A 161 22.07 -1.78 22.06
N LEU A 162 22.82 -0.72 21.80
CA LEU A 162 23.57 0.03 22.80
C LEU A 162 22.63 0.65 23.82
N ALA A 163 21.49 1.21 23.41
CA ALA A 163 20.46 1.74 24.31
C ALA A 163 19.80 0.64 25.16
N LEU A 164 19.59 -0.56 24.62
CA LEU A 164 19.12 -1.73 25.36
C LEU A 164 20.19 -2.27 26.31
N LYS A 165 21.46 -2.26 25.91
CA LYS A 165 22.61 -2.56 26.79
C LYS A 165 22.85 -1.48 27.84
N GLN A 166 22.34 -0.26 27.63
CA GLN A 166 22.39 0.87 28.55
C GLN A 166 21.34 0.78 29.67
N GLN A 167 20.30 -0.05 29.51
CA GLN A 167 19.42 -0.36 30.63
C GLN A 167 20.16 -1.28 31.60
N ARG A 168 20.66 -0.72 32.71
CA ARG A 168 21.20 -1.53 33.80
C ARG A 168 20.13 -2.53 34.23
N PRO A 169 20.38 -3.85 34.22
CA PRO A 169 19.57 -4.75 35.04
C PRO A 169 19.69 -4.26 36.49
N ALA A 170 18.56 -4.23 37.19
CA ALA A 170 18.51 -3.87 38.60
C ALA A 170 19.62 -4.60 39.39
N ARG A 171 20.34 -3.85 40.23
CA ARG A 171 21.34 -4.36 41.17
C ARG A 171 20.75 -5.53 41.96
N GLY A 172 21.27 -6.73 41.72
CA GLY A 172 20.99 -7.92 42.51
C GLY A 172 21.83 -8.06 43.79
N GLU A 173 22.62 -7.06 44.17
CA GLU A 173 23.55 -7.17 45.32
C GLU A 173 23.17 -6.30 46.54
N GLU A 174 22.13 -5.45 46.46
CA GLU A 174 21.65 -4.66 47.61
C GLU A 174 20.45 -5.29 48.35
N ARG A 175 19.92 -6.41 47.85
CA ARG A 175 18.79 -7.13 48.47
C ARG A 175 19.11 -7.75 49.84
N ASP A 176 20.39 -7.95 50.17
CA ASP A 176 20.78 -8.54 51.45
C ASP A 176 21.08 -7.50 52.55
N ARG A 177 20.92 -6.20 52.28
CA ARG A 177 21.15 -5.13 53.28
C ARG A 177 19.97 -4.17 53.51
N GLU A 178 18.97 -4.16 52.64
CA GLU A 178 17.78 -3.29 52.78
C GLU A 178 16.53 -4.00 53.32
N GLU A 179 16.66 -5.21 53.89
CA GLU A 179 15.55 -5.87 54.60
C GLU A 179 15.45 -5.48 56.09
N ALA A 180 16.18 -4.44 56.53
CA ALA A 180 16.25 -4.02 57.94
C ALA A 180 15.68 -2.63 58.27
N ASP A 181 15.26 -1.80 57.31
CA ASP A 181 14.61 -0.52 57.60
C ASP A 181 13.40 -0.28 56.69
N GLY A 182 12.28 0.05 57.32
CA GLY A 182 10.95 0.08 56.70
C GLY A 182 10.75 1.12 55.60
N GLU A 183 9.83 0.76 54.70
CA GLU A 183 9.06 1.61 53.79
C GLU A 183 9.72 2.93 53.32
N ARG A 184 10.45 2.84 52.20
CA ARG A 184 10.54 3.94 51.23
C ARG A 184 10.35 3.38 49.82
N GLU A 185 9.36 3.92 49.12
CA GLU A 185 9.08 3.64 47.71
C GLU A 185 10.33 3.88 46.86
N ALA A 186 10.89 2.79 46.32
CA ALA A 186 11.91 2.84 45.27
C ALA A 186 11.44 1.97 44.09
N GLY A 187 10.49 2.51 43.31
CA GLY A 187 10.06 1.93 42.05
C GLY A 187 11.05 2.28 40.94
N GLY A 188 11.77 1.29 40.42
CA GLY A 188 12.63 1.48 39.24
C GLY A 188 11.81 1.80 37.98
N GLU A 189 11.99 3.01 37.45
CA GLU A 189 11.23 3.58 36.33
C GLU A 189 11.88 3.24 34.97
N LEU A 190 11.25 2.34 34.20
CA LEU A 190 11.87 1.68 33.03
C LEU A 190 11.66 2.37 31.66
N HIS A 191 10.95 3.49 31.61
CA HIS A 191 10.52 4.12 30.33
C HIS A 191 11.03 5.54 30.08
N GLY A 192 11.55 6.24 31.08
CA GLY A 192 12.02 7.61 30.88
C GLY A 192 13.42 7.64 30.29
N ARG A 193 13.68 8.51 29.31
CA ARG A 193 15.07 8.89 28.99
C ARG A 193 15.73 9.36 30.28
N GLU A 194 16.88 8.78 30.57
CA GLU A 194 17.71 9.21 31.69
C GLU A 194 18.08 10.68 31.51
N ARG A 195 17.85 11.49 32.54
CA ARG A 195 18.18 12.92 32.61
C ARG A 195 19.05 13.18 33.82
N ARG A 196 19.94 14.16 33.70
CA ARG A 196 20.67 14.70 34.84
C ARG A 196 19.82 15.84 35.39
N GLN A 197 19.22 15.65 36.56
CA GLN A 197 18.28 16.60 37.14
C GLN A 197 18.96 17.39 38.26
N VAL A 198 18.87 18.71 38.17
CA VAL A 198 19.24 19.67 39.22
C VAL A 198 17.94 20.11 39.89
N VAL A 199 17.59 19.46 41.00
CA VAL A 199 16.35 19.72 41.74
C VAL A 199 16.60 20.81 42.77
N VAL A 200 16.07 22.00 42.49
CA VAL A 200 16.32 23.22 43.24
C VAL A 200 15.41 23.29 44.47
N SER A 201 15.97 23.75 45.58
CA SER A 201 15.18 24.12 46.76
C SER A 201 14.94 25.64 46.79
N PRO A 202 13.69 26.11 46.65
CA PRO A 202 13.37 27.54 46.70
C PRO A 202 13.82 28.22 48.01
N ALA A 203 13.73 27.51 49.13
CA ALA A 203 14.19 27.99 50.43
C ALA A 203 15.70 28.27 50.45
N ARG A 204 16.51 27.40 49.80
CA ARG A 204 17.97 27.58 49.72
C ARG A 204 18.34 28.70 48.76
N LEU A 205 17.68 28.80 47.60
CA LEU A 205 17.85 29.95 46.70
C LEU A 205 17.66 31.27 47.44
N LYS A 206 16.57 31.37 48.21
CA LYS A 206 16.26 32.56 49.01
C LYS A 206 17.31 32.84 50.10
N SER A 207 17.76 31.82 50.84
CA SER A 207 18.75 32.03 51.91
C SER A 207 20.11 32.50 51.39
N PHE A 208 20.50 32.05 50.20
CA PHE A 208 21.76 32.43 49.55
C PHE A 208 21.63 33.68 48.66
N GLY A 209 20.42 34.22 48.48
CA GLY A 209 20.15 35.36 47.60
C GLY A 209 20.59 35.09 46.15
N VAL A 210 20.32 33.87 45.67
CA VAL A 210 20.59 33.40 44.31
C VAL A 210 19.25 33.11 43.65
N THR A 211 19.10 33.46 42.38
CA THR A 211 17.84 33.30 41.67
C THR A 211 17.87 32.16 40.68
N LEU A 212 16.69 31.71 40.26
CA LEU A 212 16.55 30.58 39.36
C LEU A 212 17.24 30.87 38.01
N SER A 213 17.05 32.08 37.48
CA SER A 213 17.70 32.54 36.24
C SER A 213 19.23 32.65 36.38
N GLN A 214 19.75 33.11 37.53
CA GLN A 214 21.19 33.10 37.80
C GLN A 214 21.76 31.68 37.83
N LEU A 215 21.07 30.75 38.51
CA LEU A 215 21.47 29.35 38.55
C LEU A 215 21.45 28.71 37.16
N GLN A 216 20.39 28.95 36.39
CA GLN A 216 20.28 28.49 35.00
C GLN A 216 21.46 28.98 34.16
N HIS A 217 21.74 30.28 34.14
CA HIS A 217 22.84 30.83 33.35
C HIS A 217 24.21 30.32 33.80
N SER A 218 24.43 30.12 35.09
CA SER A 218 25.66 29.50 35.59
C SER A 218 25.82 28.07 35.09
N LEU A 219 24.74 27.28 35.04
CA LEU A 219 24.75 25.91 34.52
C LEU A 219 24.99 25.88 33.00
N GLU A 220 24.36 26.78 32.24
CA GLU A 220 24.55 26.90 30.79
C GLU A 220 25.99 27.25 30.42
N ARG A 221 26.65 28.09 31.23
CA ARG A 221 28.04 28.53 31.00
C ARG A 221 29.09 27.58 31.59
N ALA A 222 28.68 26.65 32.46
CA ALA A 222 29.59 25.78 33.18
C ALA A 222 30.26 24.71 32.30
N SER A 223 29.64 24.34 31.18
CA SER A 223 30.17 23.31 30.28
C SER A 223 30.62 23.95 28.96
N SER A 224 31.94 24.05 28.74
CA SER A 224 32.48 24.55 27.47
C SER A 224 33.81 23.90 27.12
N SER A 225 34.14 23.86 25.83
CA SER A 225 35.47 23.46 25.35
C SER A 225 35.93 24.45 24.29
N VAL A 226 37.22 24.79 24.31
CA VAL A 226 37.83 25.74 23.38
C VAL A 226 39.10 25.15 22.78
N GLY A 227 39.26 25.28 21.46
CA GLY A 227 40.53 25.03 20.78
C GLY A 227 41.27 26.36 20.60
N ALA A 228 42.46 26.50 21.19
CA ALA A 228 43.25 27.73 21.15
C ALA A 228 44.42 27.64 20.14
N GLY A 229 44.26 26.85 19.07
CA GLY A 229 45.29 26.64 18.05
C GLY A 229 46.40 25.70 18.51
N TYR A 230 47.64 25.99 18.14
CA TYR A 230 48.83 25.23 18.54
C TYR A 230 49.99 26.15 18.90
N VAL A 231 50.91 25.64 19.71
CA VAL A 231 52.22 26.24 19.98
C VAL A 231 53.27 25.39 19.29
N GLU A 232 54.08 26.00 18.45
CA GLU A 232 55.19 25.32 17.79
C GLU A 232 56.38 25.22 18.74
N ARG A 233 56.86 23.99 19.00
CA ARG A 233 58.01 23.74 19.87
C ARG A 233 58.83 22.58 19.30
N SER A 234 60.11 22.84 19.06
CA SER A 234 61.07 21.83 18.58
C SER A 234 60.68 21.14 17.26
N GLY A 235 59.99 21.84 16.37
CA GLY A 235 59.51 21.30 15.09
C GLY A 235 58.20 20.51 15.18
N GLU A 236 57.56 20.46 16.35
CA GLU A 236 56.25 19.87 16.56
C GLU A 236 55.20 20.95 16.85
N ASN A 237 53.97 20.73 16.37
CA ASN A 237 52.82 21.56 16.71
C ASN A 237 52.08 20.96 17.91
N ILE A 238 52.16 21.62 19.07
CA ILE A 238 51.46 21.19 20.28
C ILE A 238 50.09 21.89 20.33
N LEU A 239 49.02 21.13 20.12
CA LEU A 239 47.65 21.66 20.17
C LEU A 239 47.31 22.17 21.58
N VAL A 240 46.77 23.39 21.66
CA VAL A 240 46.28 23.98 22.91
C VAL A 240 44.77 23.79 22.97
N ARG A 241 44.30 23.01 23.93
CA ARG A 241 42.88 22.73 24.14
C ARG A 241 42.49 23.05 25.59
N GLY A 242 41.38 23.79 25.75
CA GLY A 242 40.68 23.96 27.03
C GLY A 242 39.50 23.00 27.09
N ASN A 243 39.50 22.10 28.08
CA ASN A 243 38.40 21.18 28.33
C ASN A 243 37.74 21.52 29.68
N GLY A 244 36.61 22.22 29.63
CA GLY A 244 35.75 22.50 30.78
C GLY A 244 34.38 21.83 30.63
N ARG A 245 34.31 20.67 29.95
CA ARG A 245 33.06 19.92 29.82
C ARG A 245 32.75 19.22 31.14
N LEU A 246 31.49 19.32 31.58
CA LEU A 246 30.98 18.56 32.71
C LEU A 246 30.88 17.08 32.33
N LEU A 247 31.47 16.18 33.11
CA LEU A 247 31.54 14.74 32.81
C LEU A 247 30.54 13.91 33.62
N ASN A 248 30.22 14.34 34.83
CA ASN A 248 29.37 13.60 35.76
C ASN A 248 28.55 14.54 36.68
N GLU A 249 27.76 13.95 37.56
CA GLU A 249 26.92 14.65 38.55
C GLU A 249 27.73 15.43 39.59
N GLU A 250 28.95 14.97 39.89
CA GLU A 250 29.83 15.62 40.86
C GLU A 250 30.38 16.95 40.31
N ASP A 251 30.77 16.96 39.04
CA ASP A 251 31.16 18.19 38.33
C ASP A 251 30.00 19.19 38.32
N LEU A 252 28.79 18.72 37.98
CA LEU A 252 27.57 19.54 37.97
C LEU A 252 27.24 20.11 39.36
N SER A 253 27.49 19.32 40.41
CA SER A 253 27.29 19.71 41.81
C SER A 253 28.29 20.77 42.29
N ASN A 254 29.48 20.83 41.69
CA ASN A 254 30.57 21.74 42.05
C ASN A 254 30.61 23.01 41.18
N VAL A 255 29.62 23.23 40.31
CA VAL A 255 29.50 24.48 39.54
C VAL A 255 29.29 25.66 40.48
N VAL A 256 30.07 26.73 40.26
CA VAL A 256 29.98 27.98 41.02
C VAL A 256 28.87 28.85 40.43
N VAL A 257 27.93 29.26 41.29
CA VAL A 257 26.78 30.07 40.89
C VAL A 257 26.99 31.54 41.24
N LYS A 258 27.47 31.82 42.46
CA LYS A 258 27.72 33.17 42.97
C LYS A 258 28.92 33.18 43.91
N THR A 259 29.66 34.28 43.95
CA THR A 259 30.77 34.46 44.90
C THR A 259 30.47 35.65 45.80
N ARG A 260 30.54 35.47 47.12
CA ARG A 260 30.30 36.52 48.12
C ARG A 260 31.46 36.59 49.11
N SER A 261 32.12 37.74 49.19
CA SER A 261 33.20 37.99 50.17
C SER A 261 34.31 36.93 50.22
N GLY A 262 34.60 36.26 49.10
CA GLY A 262 35.59 35.18 49.00
C GLY A 262 35.04 33.76 49.19
N GLU A 263 33.77 33.59 49.57
CA GLU A 263 33.09 32.28 49.62
C GLU A 263 32.31 32.02 48.32
N HIS A 264 32.46 30.82 47.78
CA HIS A 264 31.77 30.37 46.57
C HIS A 264 30.48 29.62 46.92
N VAL A 265 29.37 30.04 46.33
CA VAL A 265 28.08 29.34 46.39
C VAL A 265 28.02 28.33 45.24
N LEU A 266 27.91 27.06 45.59
CA LEU A 266 27.93 25.93 44.66
C LEU A 266 26.53 25.36 44.42
N VAL A 267 26.33 24.68 43.29
CA VAL A 267 25.04 24.03 42.96
C VAL A 267 24.59 23.08 44.07
N LYS A 268 25.47 22.24 44.64
CA LYS A 268 25.12 21.33 45.74
C LYS A 268 24.56 22.01 47.00
N GLN A 269 24.86 23.29 47.19
CA GLN A 269 24.32 24.08 48.31
C GLN A 269 22.93 24.61 48.01
N LEU A 270 22.52 24.68 46.74
CA LEU A 270 21.23 25.24 46.28
C LEU A 270 20.25 24.16 45.81
N ALA A 271 20.76 23.08 45.26
CA ALA A 271 20.00 22.03 44.58
C ALA A 271 20.60 20.63 44.85
N GLU A 272 19.75 19.62 44.72
CA GLU A 272 20.15 18.22 44.68
C GLU A 272 20.38 17.80 43.23
N VAL A 273 21.56 17.25 42.92
CA VAL A 273 21.86 16.70 41.60
C VAL A 273 21.63 15.20 41.64
N LYS A 274 20.69 14.70 40.82
CA LYS A 274 20.38 13.28 40.74
C LYS A 274 20.13 12.83 39.31
N ILE A 275 20.23 11.52 39.11
CA ILE A 275 19.75 10.87 37.89
C ILE A 275 18.23 10.72 38.03
N GLY A 276 17.49 11.27 37.08
CA GLY A 276 16.03 11.18 37.04
C GLY A 276 15.52 10.77 35.67
N SER A 277 14.20 10.66 35.55
CA SER A 277 13.50 10.30 34.32
C SER A 277 12.86 11.52 33.67
N ALA A 278 12.80 11.53 32.33
CA ALA A 278 11.98 12.51 31.60
C ALA A 278 10.48 12.27 31.86
N LEU A 279 9.68 13.34 31.75
CA LEU A 279 8.22 13.22 31.82
C LEU A 279 7.71 12.27 30.73
N ARG A 280 6.95 11.26 31.15
CA ARG A 280 6.46 10.20 30.27
C ARG A 280 5.18 10.64 29.58
N TYR A 281 5.12 10.40 28.27
CA TYR A 281 3.90 10.58 27.47
C TYR A 281 3.35 9.25 26.93
N GLY A 282 3.97 8.13 27.31
CA GLY A 282 3.54 6.80 26.93
C GLY A 282 4.15 5.71 27.80
N VAL A 283 3.51 4.54 27.76
CA VAL A 283 3.94 3.32 28.44
C VAL A 283 3.66 2.11 27.54
N THR A 284 4.55 1.13 27.61
CA THR A 284 4.37 -0.17 26.99
C THR A 284 4.30 -1.25 28.07
N THR A 285 3.27 -2.09 28.02
CA THR A 285 3.09 -3.25 28.91
C THR A 285 2.98 -4.55 28.12
N ARG A 286 3.24 -5.68 28.79
CA ARG A 286 3.24 -7.00 28.17
C ARG A 286 2.65 -8.06 29.08
N ASP A 287 1.76 -8.88 28.51
CA ASP A 287 1.20 -10.11 29.09
C ASP A 287 0.75 -9.97 30.56
N GLY A 288 0.25 -8.80 30.99
CA GLY A 288 -0.17 -8.53 32.36
C GLY A 288 0.94 -8.55 33.41
N LYS A 289 2.21 -8.66 33.00
CA LYS A 289 3.39 -8.84 33.89
C LYS A 289 4.07 -7.53 34.27
N GLY A 290 3.80 -6.44 33.55
CA GLY A 290 4.36 -5.12 33.85
C GLY A 290 4.87 -4.39 32.60
N GLU A 291 5.69 -3.36 32.85
CA GLU A 291 6.25 -2.53 31.79
C GLU A 291 7.43 -3.21 31.10
N VAL A 292 7.54 -3.04 29.78
CA VAL A 292 8.65 -3.55 28.96
C VAL A 292 9.14 -2.49 28.00
N VAL A 293 10.37 -2.61 27.49
CA VAL A 293 10.87 -1.72 26.44
C VAL A 293 10.64 -2.35 25.08
N THR A 294 10.11 -1.56 24.14
CA THR A 294 9.95 -1.99 22.76
C THR A 294 10.91 -1.29 21.81
N GLY A 295 11.14 -1.93 20.66
CA GLY A 295 11.71 -1.30 19.47
C GLY A 295 10.83 -1.56 18.25
N THR A 296 10.48 -0.50 17.54
CA THR A 296 9.72 -0.59 16.28
C THR A 296 10.63 -0.32 15.10
N VAL A 297 10.61 -1.20 14.09
CA VAL A 297 11.34 -1.00 12.84
C VAL A 297 10.39 -0.46 11.78
N MET A 298 10.64 0.76 11.31
CA MET A 298 9.90 1.36 10.21
C MET A 298 10.63 1.12 8.89
N MET A 299 9.93 0.55 7.91
CA MET A 299 10.43 0.44 6.54
C MET A 299 10.33 1.77 5.81
N LEU A 300 11.25 2.02 4.88
CA LEU A 300 11.15 3.16 3.98
C LEU A 300 10.04 2.92 2.96
N LEU A 301 9.42 4.01 2.48
CA LEU A 301 8.39 3.95 1.47
C LEU A 301 8.94 3.31 0.19
N GLY A 302 8.26 2.28 -0.32
CA GLY A 302 8.65 1.55 -1.53
C GLY A 302 9.68 0.45 -1.32
N SER A 303 10.20 0.25 -0.10
CA SER A 303 11.06 -0.90 0.21
C SER A 303 10.26 -2.20 0.27
N ASN A 304 10.93 -3.35 0.06
CA ASN A 304 10.32 -4.66 0.22
C ASN A 304 10.28 -5.04 1.72
N SER A 305 9.07 -5.27 2.25
CA SER A 305 8.89 -5.60 3.67
C SER A 305 9.61 -6.88 4.08
N ARG A 306 9.56 -7.93 3.25
CA ARG A 306 10.19 -9.23 3.54
C ARG A 306 11.71 -9.11 3.57
N GLU A 307 12.31 -8.45 2.58
CA GLU A 307 13.78 -8.27 2.53
C GLU A 307 14.28 -7.45 3.74
N VAL A 308 13.56 -6.40 4.11
CA VAL A 308 13.91 -5.57 5.28
C VAL A 308 13.80 -6.40 6.55
N THR A 309 12.71 -7.13 6.75
CA THR A 309 12.51 -7.95 7.96
C THR A 309 13.56 -9.05 8.08
N GLU A 310 13.90 -9.75 6.99
CA GLU A 310 14.97 -10.77 7.02
C GLU A 310 16.33 -10.17 7.36
N ALA A 311 16.67 -9.01 6.77
CA ALA A 311 17.90 -8.30 7.11
C ALA A 311 17.94 -7.88 8.58
N VAL A 312 16.79 -7.45 9.12
CA VAL A 312 16.64 -7.10 10.54
C VAL A 312 16.81 -8.34 11.43
N LYS A 313 16.20 -9.48 11.11
CA LYS A 313 16.33 -10.74 11.87
C LYS A 313 17.78 -11.19 11.98
N VAL A 314 18.51 -11.19 10.87
CA VAL A 314 19.95 -11.51 10.85
C VAL A 314 20.72 -10.56 11.77
N ARG A 315 20.40 -9.25 11.70
CA ARG A 315 21.06 -8.24 12.53
C ARG A 315 20.74 -8.37 14.02
N LEU A 316 19.50 -8.67 14.37
CA LEU A 316 19.06 -8.88 15.74
C LEU A 316 19.74 -10.11 16.36
N ALA A 317 19.92 -11.20 15.59
CA ALA A 317 20.65 -12.38 16.05
C ALA A 317 22.12 -12.09 16.37
N GLU A 318 22.77 -11.20 15.63
CA GLU A 318 24.13 -10.73 15.93
C GLU A 318 24.16 -9.84 17.17
N ILE A 319 23.20 -8.90 17.29
CA ILE A 319 23.06 -8.01 18.43
C ILE A 319 22.84 -8.79 19.73
N GLN A 320 21.98 -9.81 19.70
CA GLN A 320 21.63 -10.64 20.86
C GLN A 320 22.87 -11.26 21.54
N LYS A 321 23.94 -11.56 20.77
CA LYS A 321 25.22 -12.08 21.30
C LYS A 321 26.04 -11.04 22.07
N THR A 322 25.80 -9.76 21.82
CA THR A 322 26.53 -8.64 22.44
C THR A 322 25.83 -8.07 23.68
N LEU A 323 24.60 -8.49 23.93
CA LEU A 323 23.77 -8.05 25.05
C LEU A 323 24.25 -8.68 26.38
N PRO A 324 24.02 -8.00 27.51
CA PRO A 324 24.32 -8.56 28.83
C PRO A 324 23.52 -9.84 29.10
N PRO A 325 24.04 -10.77 29.93
CA PRO A 325 23.28 -11.93 30.38
C PRO A 325 21.93 -11.51 30.98
N GLY A 326 20.84 -12.20 30.59
CA GLY A 326 19.47 -11.92 31.06
C GLY A 326 18.63 -11.00 30.18
N VAL A 327 19.22 -10.31 29.19
CA VAL A 327 18.47 -9.48 28.22
C VAL A 327 18.14 -10.31 26.99
N VAL A 328 16.86 -10.41 26.64
CA VAL A 328 16.37 -11.14 25.47
C VAL A 328 15.54 -10.21 24.59
N ILE A 329 15.85 -10.17 23.30
CA ILE A 329 15.01 -9.52 22.30
C ILE A 329 13.98 -10.52 21.81
N ASP A 330 12.71 -10.24 22.09
CA ASP A 330 11.58 -11.06 21.65
C ASP A 330 10.75 -10.32 20.59
N THR A 331 10.32 -11.05 19.56
CA THR A 331 9.62 -10.46 18.40
C THR A 331 8.12 -10.64 18.55
N ILE A 332 7.41 -9.55 18.85
CA ILE A 332 5.96 -9.58 19.12
C ILE A 332 5.12 -9.54 17.83
N TYR A 333 5.54 -8.78 16.83
CA TYR A 333 4.83 -8.66 15.56
C TYR A 333 5.81 -8.79 14.39
N ASP A 334 5.44 -9.60 13.41
CA ASP A 334 6.25 -9.86 12.23
C ASP A 334 5.38 -9.93 10.97
N ARG A 335 5.44 -8.87 10.16
CA ARG A 335 4.71 -8.79 8.90
C ARG A 335 5.12 -9.85 7.87
N SER A 336 6.33 -10.42 7.98
CA SER A 336 6.82 -11.43 7.04
C SER A 336 6.04 -12.76 7.14
N ASP A 337 5.44 -13.05 8.30
CA ASP A 337 4.64 -14.25 8.52
C ASP A 337 3.36 -14.21 7.66
N PHE A 338 2.62 -13.09 7.70
CA PHE A 338 1.45 -12.86 6.85
C PHE A 338 1.81 -12.93 5.36
N VAL A 339 2.89 -12.25 4.95
CA VAL A 339 3.36 -12.27 3.54
C VAL A 339 3.73 -13.69 3.11
N GLY A 340 4.42 -14.46 3.95
CA GLY A 340 4.80 -15.84 3.69
C GLY A 340 3.60 -16.78 3.58
N ALA A 341 2.64 -16.69 4.50
CA ALA A 341 1.40 -17.45 4.48
C ALA A 341 0.59 -17.16 3.21
N THR A 342 0.51 -15.89 2.83
CA THR A 342 -0.19 -15.44 1.62
C THR A 342 0.47 -15.98 0.35
N LEU A 343 1.80 -15.89 0.24
CA LEU A 343 2.54 -16.45 -0.91
C LEU A 343 2.42 -17.98 -0.99
N THR A 344 2.38 -18.65 0.15
CA THR A 344 2.19 -20.11 0.23
C THR A 344 0.78 -20.49 -0.25
N THR A 345 -0.23 -19.74 0.17
CA THR A 345 -1.63 -19.91 -0.24
C THR A 345 -1.79 -19.72 -1.75
N VAL A 346 -1.23 -18.62 -2.28
CA VAL A 346 -1.21 -18.34 -3.73
C VAL A 346 -0.47 -19.45 -4.49
N GLY A 347 0.71 -19.85 -4.02
CA GLY A 347 1.52 -20.92 -4.63
C GLY A 347 0.80 -22.27 -4.65
N LYS A 348 0.13 -22.63 -3.55
CA LYS A 348 -0.69 -23.85 -3.45
C LYS A 348 -1.85 -23.81 -4.44
N ASN A 349 -2.59 -22.69 -4.50
CA ASN A 349 -3.68 -22.50 -5.47
C ASN A 349 -3.20 -22.64 -6.91
N LEU A 350 -2.04 -22.06 -7.24
CA LEU A 350 -1.43 -22.18 -8.56
C LEU A 350 -1.06 -23.63 -8.91
N VAL A 351 -0.53 -24.41 -7.96
CA VAL A 351 -0.18 -25.82 -8.22
C VAL A 351 -1.42 -26.70 -8.32
N GLU A 352 -2.37 -26.54 -7.40
CA GLU A 352 -3.63 -27.29 -7.38
C GLU A 352 -4.47 -26.99 -8.61
N GLY A 353 -4.57 -25.72 -9.02
CA GLY A 353 -5.26 -25.31 -10.23
C GLY A 353 -4.65 -25.96 -11.48
N ALA A 354 -3.32 -25.92 -11.63
CA ALA A 354 -2.66 -26.57 -12.77
C ALA A 354 -2.86 -28.09 -12.81
N LEU A 355 -2.87 -28.75 -11.64
CA LEU A 355 -3.13 -30.18 -11.53
C LEU A 355 -4.60 -30.52 -11.89
N VAL A 356 -5.55 -29.74 -11.39
CA VAL A 356 -6.98 -29.89 -11.73
C VAL A 356 -7.18 -29.72 -13.24
N VAL A 357 -6.58 -28.69 -13.84
CA VAL A 357 -6.62 -28.48 -15.30
C VAL A 357 -6.06 -29.68 -16.05
N LEU A 358 -4.91 -30.24 -15.64
CA LEU A 358 -4.32 -31.43 -16.26
C LEU A 358 -5.27 -32.65 -16.21
N ILE A 359 -5.89 -32.89 -15.06
CA ILE A 359 -6.82 -34.00 -14.84
C ILE A 359 -8.05 -33.82 -15.73
N VAL A 360 -8.67 -32.64 -15.71
CA VAL A 360 -9.87 -32.32 -16.50
C VAL A 360 -9.59 -32.45 -17.99
N LEU A 361 -8.47 -31.89 -18.48
CA LEU A 361 -8.07 -32.02 -19.87
C LEU A 361 -7.88 -33.49 -20.28
N THR A 362 -7.24 -34.29 -19.43
CA THR A 362 -7.05 -35.72 -19.71
C THR A 362 -8.39 -36.45 -19.83
N ILE A 363 -9.36 -36.13 -18.97
CA ILE A 363 -10.70 -36.73 -18.98
C ILE A 363 -11.50 -36.34 -20.22
N PHE A 364 -11.45 -35.07 -20.64
CA PHE A 364 -12.24 -34.57 -21.78
C PHE A 364 -11.63 -34.88 -23.14
N LEU A 365 -10.30 -34.79 -23.27
CA LEU A 365 -9.59 -34.98 -24.55
C LEU A 365 -9.13 -36.43 -24.78
N GLY A 366 -9.10 -37.27 -23.74
CA GLY A 366 -8.66 -38.67 -23.83
C GLY A 366 -7.17 -38.85 -24.14
N THR A 367 -6.36 -37.78 -24.08
CA THR A 367 -4.93 -37.82 -24.41
C THR A 367 -4.07 -37.09 -23.39
N VAL A 368 -3.31 -37.85 -22.59
CA VAL A 368 -2.40 -37.29 -21.57
C VAL A 368 -1.32 -36.40 -22.21
N ARG A 369 -0.77 -36.80 -23.36
CA ARG A 369 0.29 -36.03 -24.04
C ARG A 369 -0.21 -34.71 -24.61
N GLY A 370 -1.45 -34.67 -25.12
CA GLY A 370 -2.10 -33.43 -25.56
C GLY A 370 -2.38 -32.51 -24.38
N ALA A 371 -2.88 -33.05 -23.26
CA ALA A 371 -3.09 -32.29 -22.03
C ALA A 371 -1.78 -31.70 -21.48
N ILE A 372 -0.68 -32.47 -21.46
CA ILE A 372 0.65 -31.96 -21.07
C ILE A 372 1.11 -30.82 -21.99
N ALA A 373 0.92 -30.94 -23.31
CA ALA A 373 1.26 -29.87 -24.25
C ALA A 373 0.50 -28.57 -23.94
N VAL A 374 -0.78 -28.65 -23.59
CA VAL A 374 -1.58 -27.50 -23.18
C VAL A 374 -1.08 -26.91 -21.85
N VAL A 375 -0.84 -27.76 -20.85
CA VAL A 375 -0.40 -27.35 -19.51
C VAL A 375 0.99 -26.70 -19.52
N ILE A 376 1.89 -27.08 -20.42
CA ILE A 376 3.19 -26.39 -20.62
C ILE A 376 3.01 -24.91 -20.99
N GLY A 377 1.87 -24.55 -21.60
CA GLY A 377 1.52 -23.16 -21.89
C GLY A 377 1.39 -22.30 -20.65
N ILE A 378 1.04 -22.88 -19.49
CA ILE A 378 0.89 -22.17 -18.22
C ILE A 378 2.25 -21.59 -17.74
N PRO A 379 3.30 -22.40 -17.49
CA PRO A 379 4.61 -21.88 -17.11
C PRO A 379 5.21 -20.93 -18.16
N ALA A 380 5.00 -21.20 -19.45
CA ALA A 380 5.50 -20.35 -20.53
C ALA A 380 4.89 -18.94 -20.46
N SER A 381 3.57 -18.86 -20.30
CA SER A 381 2.84 -17.59 -20.16
C SER A 381 3.19 -16.86 -18.87
N MET A 382 3.35 -17.60 -17.77
CA MET A 382 3.80 -17.08 -16.48
C MET A 382 5.22 -16.50 -16.53
N THR A 383 6.12 -17.12 -17.29
CA THR A 383 7.48 -16.58 -17.47
C THR A 383 7.43 -15.20 -18.14
N VAL A 384 6.57 -15.03 -19.15
CA VAL A 384 6.35 -13.71 -19.79
C VAL A 384 5.71 -12.73 -18.82
N ALA A 385 4.74 -13.19 -18.00
CA ALA A 385 4.11 -12.36 -16.98
C ALA A 385 5.12 -11.84 -15.95
N LEU A 386 5.94 -12.73 -15.39
CA LEU A 386 6.98 -12.40 -14.42
C LEU A 386 8.05 -11.48 -15.01
N LEU A 387 8.45 -11.71 -16.27
CA LEU A 387 9.36 -10.82 -16.98
C LEU A 387 8.75 -9.42 -17.14
N GLY A 388 7.48 -9.34 -17.54
CA GLY A 388 6.73 -8.07 -17.62
C GLY A 388 6.66 -7.37 -16.27
N MET A 389 6.28 -8.08 -15.21
CA MET A 389 6.24 -7.53 -13.86
C MET A 389 7.60 -6.96 -13.43
N HIS A 390 8.70 -7.67 -13.71
CA HIS A 390 10.04 -7.21 -13.40
C HIS A 390 10.41 -5.94 -14.18
N LEU A 391 10.13 -5.89 -15.48
CA LEU A 391 10.41 -4.74 -16.34
C LEU A 391 9.62 -3.48 -15.96
N PHE A 392 8.38 -3.65 -15.48
CA PHE A 392 7.50 -2.53 -15.10
C PHE A 392 7.52 -2.23 -13.59
N GLY A 393 8.35 -2.91 -12.80
CA GLY A 393 8.48 -2.69 -11.36
C GLY A 393 7.21 -3.05 -10.57
N ILE A 394 6.46 -4.05 -11.02
CA ILE A 394 5.25 -4.52 -10.37
C ILE A 394 5.63 -5.53 -9.27
N THR A 395 5.20 -5.28 -8.04
CA THR A 395 5.45 -6.16 -6.90
C THR A 395 4.70 -7.48 -7.03
N GLY A 396 5.35 -8.57 -6.62
CA GLY A 396 4.72 -9.89 -6.50
C GLY A 396 4.04 -10.05 -5.15
N ASP A 397 2.82 -9.52 -5.05
CA ASP A 397 1.94 -9.60 -3.88
C ASP A 397 0.65 -10.37 -4.19
N LEU A 398 -0.20 -10.51 -3.18
CA LEU A 398 -1.52 -11.16 -3.29
C LEU A 398 -2.39 -10.59 -4.41
N MET A 399 -2.37 -9.27 -4.61
CA MET A 399 -3.23 -8.61 -5.59
C MET A 399 -2.74 -8.86 -7.01
N SER A 400 -1.42 -8.87 -7.21
CA SER A 400 -0.80 -9.10 -8.51
C SER A 400 -0.80 -10.58 -8.95
N LEU A 401 -0.48 -11.51 -8.05
CA LEU A 401 -0.35 -12.94 -8.33
C LEU A 401 -1.65 -13.70 -8.08
N GLY A 402 -2.43 -13.25 -7.10
CA GLY A 402 -3.62 -13.95 -6.64
C GLY A 402 -4.80 -13.92 -7.61
N ALA A 403 -4.78 -13.05 -8.62
CA ALA A 403 -5.83 -13.01 -9.64
C ALA A 403 -5.50 -13.84 -10.90
N ILE A 404 -4.33 -14.48 -10.94
CA ILE A 404 -3.92 -15.29 -12.08
C ILE A 404 -4.62 -16.64 -11.99
N ASP A 405 -5.45 -16.94 -12.97
CA ASP A 405 -6.04 -18.27 -13.16
C ASP A 405 -5.70 -18.84 -14.52
N PHE A 406 -5.33 -20.11 -14.57
CA PHE A 406 -4.90 -20.80 -15.78
C PHE A 406 -5.99 -21.09 -16.79
N GLY A 407 -7.24 -21.19 -16.36
CA GLY A 407 -8.39 -21.63 -17.12
C GLY A 407 -8.46 -20.97 -18.49
N PHE A 408 -8.38 -19.64 -18.52
CA PHE A 408 -8.39 -18.88 -19.76
C PHE A 408 -6.99 -18.61 -20.37
N LEU A 409 -5.88 -18.91 -19.66
CA LEU A 409 -4.55 -18.93 -20.30
C LEU A 409 -4.42 -20.13 -21.26
N VAL A 410 -5.08 -21.25 -20.95
CA VAL A 410 -5.00 -22.48 -21.74
C VAL A 410 -6.11 -22.63 -22.78
N ASP A 411 -7.07 -21.71 -22.81
CA ASP A 411 -8.20 -21.76 -23.74
C ASP A 411 -7.78 -21.81 -25.22
N GLY A 412 -6.81 -20.98 -25.62
CA GLY A 412 -6.32 -20.96 -26.99
C GLY A 412 -5.70 -22.30 -27.43
N PRO A 413 -4.74 -22.85 -26.66
CA PRO A 413 -4.19 -24.18 -26.92
C PRO A 413 -5.23 -25.31 -26.90
N ILE A 414 -6.25 -25.24 -26.04
CA ILE A 414 -7.35 -26.23 -26.01
C ILE A 414 -8.11 -26.24 -27.33
N VAL A 415 -8.54 -25.08 -27.82
CA VAL A 415 -9.28 -24.98 -29.09
C VAL A 415 -8.43 -25.47 -30.26
N MET A 416 -7.12 -25.18 -30.26
CA MET A 416 -6.20 -25.68 -31.28
C MET A 416 -6.01 -27.20 -31.22
N LEU A 417 -5.85 -27.77 -30.03
CA LEU A 417 -5.74 -29.21 -29.82
C LEU A 417 -6.98 -29.94 -30.31
N GLU A 418 -8.14 -29.38 -29.98
CA GLU A 418 -9.45 -29.90 -30.34
C GLU A 418 -9.65 -29.93 -31.86
N ALA A 419 -9.27 -28.86 -32.56
CA ALA A 419 -9.30 -28.81 -34.02
C ALA A 419 -8.40 -29.90 -34.65
N VAL A 420 -7.24 -30.17 -34.06
CA VAL A 420 -6.33 -31.24 -34.52
C VAL A 420 -6.92 -32.63 -34.29
N ILE A 421 -7.50 -32.87 -33.11
CA ILE A 421 -8.16 -34.16 -32.81
C ILE A 421 -9.33 -34.39 -33.76
N ALA A 422 -10.17 -33.39 -33.98
CA ALA A 422 -11.29 -33.46 -34.92
C ALA A 422 -10.84 -33.69 -36.38
N ALA A 423 -9.74 -33.08 -36.82
CA ALA A 423 -9.28 -33.20 -38.20
C ALA A 423 -8.49 -34.49 -38.50
N LEU A 424 -7.80 -35.06 -37.50
CA LEU A 424 -6.85 -36.16 -37.70
C LEU A 424 -7.30 -37.50 -37.14
N ALA A 425 -8.33 -37.55 -36.29
CA ALA A 425 -8.79 -38.80 -35.70
C ALA A 425 -9.24 -39.81 -36.77
N GLY A 426 -8.78 -41.05 -36.66
CA GLY A 426 -9.04 -42.13 -37.62
C GLY A 426 -8.26 -42.06 -38.93
N ARG A 427 -7.35 -41.09 -39.12
CA ARG A 427 -6.49 -41.00 -40.33
C ARG A 427 -5.15 -41.73 -40.13
N HIS A 428 -4.77 -42.53 -41.12
CA HIS A 428 -3.48 -43.23 -41.14
C HIS A 428 -2.42 -42.44 -41.91
N PHE A 429 -1.25 -42.22 -41.30
CA PHE A 429 -0.12 -41.53 -41.90
C PHE A 429 1.06 -42.48 -42.10
N THR A 430 1.65 -42.51 -43.30
CA THR A 430 2.78 -43.38 -43.66
C THR A 430 4.15 -42.72 -43.45
N LYS A 431 4.23 -41.38 -43.41
CA LYS A 431 5.49 -40.63 -43.19
C LYS A 431 5.38 -39.63 -42.03
N LYS A 432 6.45 -39.49 -41.23
CA LYS A 432 6.53 -38.48 -40.14
C LYS A 432 6.37 -37.04 -40.62
N SER A 433 6.84 -36.70 -41.83
CA SER A 433 6.66 -35.37 -42.42
C SER A 433 5.20 -35.06 -42.76
N GLN A 434 4.41 -36.06 -43.14
CA GLN A 434 2.97 -35.91 -43.41
C GLN A 434 2.20 -35.67 -42.11
N VAL A 435 2.60 -36.30 -41.00
CA VAL A 435 2.03 -36.04 -39.67
C VAL A 435 2.25 -34.58 -39.28
N ARG A 436 3.49 -34.08 -39.38
CA ARG A 436 3.81 -32.69 -39.01
C ARG A 436 3.02 -31.67 -39.83
N ASN A 437 2.95 -31.84 -41.15
CA ASN A 437 2.18 -30.94 -42.01
C ASN A 437 0.69 -31.01 -41.70
N ALA A 438 0.13 -32.21 -41.45
CA ALA A 438 -1.27 -32.36 -41.11
C ALA A 438 -1.66 -31.66 -39.79
N PHE A 439 -0.76 -31.61 -38.80
CA PHE A 439 -0.98 -30.84 -37.57
C PHE A 439 -1.01 -29.33 -37.83
N ILE A 440 -0.10 -28.81 -38.67
CA ILE A 440 -0.04 -27.38 -39.04
C ILE A 440 -1.28 -26.99 -39.87
N ASP A 441 -1.64 -27.80 -40.86
CA ASP A 441 -2.80 -27.55 -41.73
C ASP A 441 -4.12 -27.57 -40.95
N SER A 442 -4.20 -28.40 -39.89
CA SER A 442 -5.39 -28.48 -39.03
C SER A 442 -5.51 -27.32 -38.04
N THR A 443 -4.39 -26.71 -37.64
CA THR A 443 -4.39 -25.57 -36.70
C THR A 443 -4.57 -24.22 -37.40
N THR A 444 -4.08 -24.08 -38.64
CA THR A 444 -4.12 -22.81 -39.40
C THR A 444 -5.53 -22.16 -39.48
N PRO A 445 -6.63 -22.90 -39.73
CA PRO A 445 -7.98 -22.32 -39.82
C PRO A 445 -8.56 -21.83 -38.49
N VAL A 446 -7.97 -22.22 -37.36
CA VAL A 446 -8.42 -21.83 -36.01
C VAL A 446 -7.49 -20.82 -35.33
N THR A 447 -6.26 -20.62 -35.85
CA THR A 447 -5.30 -19.67 -35.30
C THR A 447 -5.83 -18.25 -35.22
N ARG A 448 -6.43 -17.73 -36.29
CA ARG A 448 -6.94 -16.35 -36.31
C ARG A 448 -8.08 -16.15 -35.29
N PRO A 449 -9.16 -16.95 -35.29
CA PRO A 449 -10.22 -16.86 -34.27
C PRO A 449 -9.70 -16.96 -32.83
N VAL A 450 -8.77 -17.88 -32.57
CA VAL A 450 -8.16 -18.05 -31.24
C VAL A 450 -7.37 -16.81 -30.83
N ALA A 451 -6.52 -16.28 -31.72
CA ALA A 451 -5.72 -15.09 -31.46
C ALA A 451 -6.60 -13.86 -31.13
N PHE A 452 -7.68 -13.65 -31.90
CA PHE A 452 -8.63 -12.58 -31.63
C PHE A 452 -9.33 -12.75 -30.29
N SER A 453 -9.68 -13.98 -29.93
CA SER A 453 -10.39 -14.25 -28.68
C SER A 453 -9.51 -14.02 -27.45
N VAL A 454 -8.26 -14.50 -27.47
CA VAL A 454 -7.29 -14.21 -26.39
C VAL A 454 -6.97 -12.71 -26.32
N ALA A 455 -6.88 -12.02 -27.46
CA ALA A 455 -6.71 -10.58 -27.51
C ALA A 455 -7.91 -9.82 -26.93
N ILE A 456 -9.15 -10.29 -27.14
CA ILE A 456 -10.34 -9.70 -26.51
C ILE A 456 -10.22 -9.80 -24.99
N ILE A 457 -9.91 -10.97 -24.45
CA ILE A 457 -9.74 -11.17 -23.00
C ILE A 457 -8.65 -10.23 -22.47
N MET A 458 -7.52 -10.12 -23.15
CA MET A 458 -6.42 -9.22 -22.77
C MET A 458 -6.83 -7.74 -22.78
N LEU A 459 -7.49 -7.27 -23.84
CA LEU A 459 -7.88 -5.87 -24.00
C LEU A 459 -8.94 -5.44 -22.97
N VAL A 460 -9.75 -6.38 -22.49
CA VAL A 460 -10.76 -6.14 -21.44
C VAL A 460 -10.14 -5.75 -20.10
N TYR A 461 -8.89 -6.15 -19.83
CA TYR A 461 -8.16 -5.73 -18.63
C TYR A 461 -7.51 -4.34 -18.76
N ILE A 462 -7.32 -3.81 -19.97
CA ILE A 462 -6.68 -2.49 -20.15
C ILE A 462 -7.47 -1.35 -19.50
N PRO A 463 -8.82 -1.26 -19.62
CA PRO A 463 -9.61 -0.26 -18.93
C PRO A 463 -9.41 -0.23 -17.40
N LEU A 464 -9.09 -1.37 -16.76
CA LEU A 464 -8.83 -1.42 -15.32
C LEU A 464 -7.57 -0.63 -14.93
N LEU A 465 -6.64 -0.38 -15.86
CA LEU A 465 -5.47 0.47 -15.61
C LEU A 465 -5.85 1.95 -15.38
N ALA A 466 -7.07 2.35 -15.76
CA ALA A 466 -7.59 3.70 -15.55
C ALA A 466 -8.04 3.96 -14.11
N LEU A 467 -8.18 2.94 -13.26
CA LEU A 467 -8.49 3.08 -11.83
C LEU A 467 -7.41 3.95 -11.15
N GLN A 468 -7.79 4.80 -10.19
CA GLN A 468 -6.89 5.76 -9.52
C GLN A 468 -6.89 5.52 -8.01
N GLY A 469 -6.22 6.36 -7.20
CA GLY A 469 -6.34 6.27 -5.74
C GLY A 469 -5.94 4.92 -5.14
N VAL A 470 -6.75 4.45 -4.18
CA VAL A 470 -6.54 3.19 -3.45
C VAL A 470 -6.88 2.01 -4.35
N GLU A 471 -8.01 2.06 -5.03
CA GLU A 471 -8.44 1.04 -5.99
C GLU A 471 -7.40 0.81 -7.10
N GLY A 472 -6.77 1.87 -7.59
CA GLY A 472 -5.71 1.80 -8.60
C GLY A 472 -4.44 1.14 -8.06
N LYS A 473 -4.03 1.44 -6.82
CA LYS A 473 -2.86 0.79 -6.19
C LYS A 473 -3.08 -0.72 -6.02
N MET A 474 -4.33 -1.14 -5.82
CA MET A 474 -4.66 -2.55 -5.60
C MET A 474 -4.87 -3.32 -6.91
N PHE A 475 -5.58 -2.74 -7.88
CA PHE A 475 -6.02 -3.47 -9.09
C PHE A 475 -5.18 -3.20 -10.35
N ARG A 476 -4.37 -2.14 -10.42
CA ARG A 476 -3.44 -1.96 -11.56
C ARG A 476 -2.38 -3.06 -11.64
N PRO A 477 -1.72 -3.47 -10.54
CA PRO A 477 -0.80 -4.60 -10.56
C PRO A 477 -1.47 -5.86 -11.11
N MET A 478 -2.66 -6.16 -10.60
CA MET A 478 -3.50 -7.28 -11.03
C MET A 478 -3.76 -7.28 -12.54
N ALA A 479 -4.31 -6.17 -13.06
CA ALA A 479 -4.66 -6.05 -14.48
C ALA A 479 -3.43 -6.11 -15.39
N SER A 480 -2.30 -5.53 -14.97
CA SER A 480 -1.05 -5.54 -15.74
C SER A 480 -0.45 -6.94 -15.81
N THR A 481 -0.38 -7.64 -14.67
CA THR A 481 0.10 -9.02 -14.62
C THR A 481 -0.75 -9.93 -15.50
N MET A 482 -2.08 -9.77 -15.46
CA MET A 482 -2.97 -10.56 -16.31
C MET A 482 -2.81 -10.21 -17.79
N ALA A 483 -2.63 -8.94 -18.14
CA ALA A 483 -2.35 -8.54 -19.52
C ALA A 483 -1.04 -9.18 -20.03
N PHE A 484 0.04 -9.19 -19.24
CA PHE A 484 1.30 -9.84 -19.62
C PHE A 484 1.18 -11.36 -19.73
N ALA A 485 0.44 -11.99 -18.82
CA ALA A 485 0.20 -13.42 -18.86
C ALA A 485 -0.63 -13.83 -20.07
N LEU A 486 -1.70 -13.10 -20.40
CA LEU A 486 -2.51 -13.34 -21.61
C LEU A 486 -1.73 -13.05 -22.89
N PHE A 487 -0.85 -12.05 -22.87
CA PHE A 487 0.08 -11.81 -23.97
C PHE A 487 1.04 -12.99 -24.16
N GLY A 488 1.59 -13.52 -23.07
CA GLY A 488 2.39 -14.76 -23.08
C GLY A 488 1.60 -15.96 -23.60
N ALA A 489 0.33 -16.11 -23.19
CA ALA A 489 -0.57 -17.16 -23.66
C ALA A 489 -0.87 -17.04 -25.16
N LEU A 490 -1.04 -15.82 -25.67
CA LEU A 490 -1.22 -15.53 -27.08
C LEU A 490 0.02 -15.94 -27.89
N ILE A 491 1.21 -15.53 -27.43
CA ILE A 491 2.49 -15.93 -28.04
C ILE A 491 2.62 -17.46 -28.06
N TYR A 492 2.36 -18.10 -26.92
CA TYR A 492 2.46 -19.54 -26.79
C TYR A 492 1.51 -20.25 -27.76
N SER A 493 0.23 -19.86 -27.77
CA SER A 493 -0.80 -20.47 -28.60
C SER A 493 -0.51 -20.36 -30.10
N VAL A 494 -0.12 -19.17 -30.57
CA VAL A 494 0.03 -18.93 -32.01
C VAL A 494 1.37 -19.44 -32.54
N ILE A 495 2.46 -19.26 -31.79
CA ILE A 495 3.82 -19.49 -32.29
C ILE A 495 4.35 -20.86 -31.86
N PHE A 496 4.22 -21.22 -30.58
CA PHE A 496 4.90 -22.38 -30.02
C PHE A 496 4.02 -23.64 -30.03
N PHE A 497 2.74 -23.50 -29.72
CA PHE A 497 1.85 -24.63 -29.47
C PHE A 497 1.73 -25.60 -30.65
N PRO A 498 1.56 -25.18 -31.92
CA PRO A 498 1.52 -26.13 -33.06
C PRO A 498 2.80 -26.97 -33.18
N GLY A 499 3.96 -26.36 -32.90
CA GLY A 499 5.26 -27.05 -32.91
C GLY A 499 5.39 -28.06 -31.77
N VAL A 500 5.09 -27.62 -30.54
CA VAL A 500 5.08 -28.46 -29.32
C VAL A 500 4.15 -29.66 -29.51
N LEU A 501 2.96 -29.43 -30.04
CA LEU A 501 1.96 -30.47 -30.26
C LEU A 501 2.46 -31.52 -31.25
N SER A 502 3.10 -31.11 -32.36
CA SER A 502 3.66 -32.03 -33.36
C SER A 502 4.83 -32.89 -32.85
N LEU A 503 5.51 -32.43 -31.78
CA LEU A 503 6.64 -33.15 -31.16
C LEU A 503 6.17 -34.15 -30.09
N LEU A 504 5.22 -33.75 -29.25
CA LEU A 504 4.77 -34.53 -28.10
C LEU A 504 3.67 -35.55 -28.44
N MET A 505 2.75 -35.20 -29.34
CA MET A 505 1.53 -35.98 -29.58
C MET A 505 1.63 -36.85 -30.84
N PRO A 506 1.43 -38.19 -30.73
CA PRO A 506 1.22 -39.03 -31.90
C PRO A 506 -0.16 -38.75 -32.53
N PRO A 507 -0.39 -39.08 -33.82
CA PRO A 507 -1.68 -38.86 -34.46
C PRO A 507 -2.79 -39.58 -33.68
N PRO A 508 -3.92 -38.90 -33.40
CA PRO A 508 -5.00 -39.44 -32.58
C PRO A 508 -5.67 -40.63 -33.29
N LYS A 509 -5.88 -41.71 -32.54
CA LYS A 509 -6.52 -42.93 -33.07
C LYS A 509 -8.05 -42.79 -33.12
N ASP A 510 -8.63 -42.25 -32.05
CA ASP A 510 -10.07 -42.07 -31.87
C ASP A 510 -10.42 -40.60 -31.58
N HIS A 511 -11.70 -40.27 -31.69
CA HIS A 511 -12.25 -38.93 -31.43
C HIS A 511 -12.43 -38.63 -29.92
N GLY A 512 -11.60 -39.21 -29.04
CA GLY A 512 -11.70 -39.01 -27.59
C GLY A 512 -12.75 -39.92 -26.92
N PRO A 513 -13.27 -39.54 -25.73
CA PRO A 513 -14.08 -40.43 -24.90
C PRO A 513 -15.56 -40.44 -25.33
N GLY A 514 -16.14 -41.64 -25.55
CA GLY A 514 -17.47 -41.82 -26.15
C GLY A 514 -18.69 -41.31 -25.35
N TRP A 515 -18.52 -40.80 -24.13
CA TRP A 515 -19.60 -40.11 -23.42
C TRP A 515 -19.88 -38.72 -24.00
N LEU A 516 -18.85 -38.08 -24.56
CA LEU A 516 -18.95 -36.77 -25.17
C LEU A 516 -19.61 -36.84 -26.54
N ASP A 517 -19.35 -37.91 -27.30
CA ASP A 517 -20.03 -38.19 -28.56
C ASP A 517 -21.54 -38.42 -28.34
N LYS A 518 -21.91 -39.17 -27.29
CA LYS A 518 -23.32 -39.31 -26.89
C LYS A 518 -23.95 -37.98 -26.48
N ALA A 519 -23.21 -37.13 -25.78
CA ALA A 519 -23.68 -35.79 -25.41
C ALA A 519 -23.92 -34.92 -26.65
N ARG A 520 -23.03 -35.01 -27.65
CA ARG A 520 -23.17 -34.34 -28.95
C ARG A 520 -24.37 -34.86 -29.73
N GLU A 521 -24.53 -36.16 -29.89
CA GLU A 521 -25.69 -36.76 -30.59
C GLU A 521 -27.01 -36.33 -29.95
N LYS A 522 -27.06 -36.34 -28.60
CA LYS A 522 -28.23 -35.87 -27.87
C LYS A 522 -28.44 -34.36 -28.08
N TYR A 523 -27.39 -33.55 -27.99
CA TYR A 523 -27.51 -32.11 -28.23
C TYR A 523 -28.00 -31.79 -29.65
N GLU A 524 -27.50 -32.50 -30.66
CA GLU A 524 -27.90 -32.38 -32.06
C GLU A 524 -29.40 -32.67 -32.26
N GLN A 525 -29.94 -33.69 -31.58
CA GLN A 525 -31.38 -34.00 -31.60
C GLN A 525 -32.25 -32.91 -30.95
N TRP A 526 -31.74 -32.21 -29.94
CA TRP A 526 -32.49 -31.19 -29.20
C TRP A 526 -32.36 -29.78 -29.82
N LEU A 527 -31.34 -29.55 -30.62
CA LEU A 527 -31.05 -28.24 -31.21
C LEU A 527 -32.19 -27.65 -32.05
N PRO A 528 -32.90 -28.42 -32.90
CA PRO A 528 -34.04 -27.89 -33.65
C PRO A 528 -35.15 -27.34 -32.74
N ARG A 529 -35.36 -27.95 -31.56
CA ARG A 529 -36.33 -27.48 -30.57
C ARG A 529 -35.87 -26.17 -29.93
N PHE A 530 -34.59 -26.05 -29.57
CA PHE A 530 -34.03 -24.82 -29.02
C PHE A 530 -34.12 -23.65 -30.00
N ILE A 531 -33.84 -23.90 -31.29
CA ILE A 531 -33.98 -22.88 -32.35
C ILE A 531 -35.46 -22.48 -32.54
N ALA A 532 -36.40 -23.42 -32.45
CA ALA A 532 -37.83 -23.13 -32.54
C ALA A 532 -38.34 -22.33 -31.32
N TRP A 533 -37.86 -22.63 -30.12
CA TRP A 533 -38.25 -21.98 -28.86
C TRP A 533 -37.45 -20.71 -28.52
N ARG A 534 -36.77 -20.11 -29.51
CA ARG A 534 -35.92 -18.93 -29.32
C ARG A 534 -36.62 -17.77 -28.60
N TRP A 535 -37.90 -17.50 -28.88
CA TRP A 535 -38.63 -16.40 -28.24
C TRP A 535 -38.95 -16.67 -26.75
N PRO A 536 -39.52 -17.83 -26.37
CA PRO A 536 -39.64 -18.21 -24.96
C PRO A 536 -38.31 -18.20 -24.21
N LEU A 537 -37.25 -18.75 -24.81
CA LEU A 537 -35.93 -18.83 -24.18
C LEU A 537 -35.30 -17.45 -23.96
N LEU A 538 -35.41 -16.54 -24.93
CA LEU A 538 -35.00 -15.14 -24.76
C LEU A 538 -35.82 -14.42 -23.68
N GLY A 539 -37.13 -14.69 -23.59
CA GLY A 539 -38.00 -14.16 -22.54
C GLY A 539 -37.55 -14.61 -21.15
N VAL A 540 -37.37 -15.92 -20.96
CA VAL A 540 -36.90 -16.51 -19.69
C VAL A 540 -35.52 -15.97 -19.31
N MET A 541 -34.60 -15.87 -20.27
CA MET A 541 -33.27 -15.30 -20.05
C MET A 541 -33.34 -13.84 -19.59
N THR A 542 -34.18 -13.02 -20.22
CA THR A 542 -34.33 -11.61 -19.86
C THR A 542 -34.91 -11.46 -18.46
N VAL A 543 -35.93 -12.25 -18.12
CA VAL A 543 -36.49 -12.28 -16.75
C VAL A 543 -35.45 -12.75 -15.75
N ALA A 544 -34.71 -13.82 -16.05
CA ALA A 544 -33.66 -14.34 -15.17
C ALA A 544 -32.57 -13.29 -14.92
N LEU A 545 -32.15 -12.55 -15.95
CA LEU A 545 -31.19 -11.45 -15.83
C LEU A 545 -31.71 -10.32 -14.93
N VAL A 546 -32.94 -9.87 -15.15
CA VAL A 546 -33.53 -8.79 -14.35
C VAL A 546 -33.68 -9.23 -12.89
N VAL A 547 -34.18 -10.44 -12.65
CA VAL A 547 -34.37 -10.97 -11.29
C VAL A 547 -33.04 -11.21 -10.58
N SER A 548 -32.04 -11.79 -11.25
CA SER A 548 -30.73 -12.07 -10.64
C SER A 548 -29.97 -10.78 -10.33
N MET A 549 -29.99 -9.81 -11.25
CA MET A 549 -29.33 -8.51 -11.03
C MET A 549 -30.05 -7.70 -9.95
N TRP A 550 -31.39 -7.70 -9.93
CA TRP A 550 -32.16 -7.05 -8.87
C TRP A 550 -31.89 -7.68 -7.50
N ALA A 551 -31.88 -9.01 -7.41
CA ALA A 551 -31.56 -9.72 -6.18
C ALA A 551 -30.12 -9.45 -5.69
N LEU A 552 -29.16 -9.36 -6.61
CA LEU A 552 -27.77 -9.00 -6.28
C LEU A 552 -27.68 -7.56 -5.77
N MET A 553 -28.32 -6.61 -6.45
CA MET A 553 -28.36 -5.20 -6.01
C MET A 553 -29.04 -5.04 -4.66
N ALA A 554 -30.06 -5.86 -4.35
CA ALA A 554 -30.76 -5.84 -3.07
C ALA A 554 -29.92 -6.38 -1.90
N ARG A 555 -28.84 -7.13 -2.16
CA ARG A 555 -27.95 -7.67 -1.12
C ARG A 555 -26.99 -6.63 -0.57
N GLY A 556 -26.56 -5.67 -1.40
CA GLY A 556 -25.63 -4.61 -1.01
C GLY A 556 -24.24 -4.71 -1.62
N ALA A 557 -23.37 -3.78 -1.23
CA ALA A 557 -22.04 -3.63 -1.81
C ALA A 557 -20.97 -3.16 -0.82
N ASP A 558 -19.78 -3.73 -0.96
CA ASP A 558 -18.58 -3.43 -0.16
C ASP A 558 -17.43 -2.99 -1.07
N PHE A 559 -16.48 -2.21 -0.54
CA PHE A 559 -15.27 -1.85 -1.29
C PHE A 559 -14.40 -3.09 -1.54
N LEU A 560 -14.04 -3.77 -0.45
CA LEU A 560 -13.25 -5.00 -0.43
C LEU A 560 -13.78 -5.92 0.66
N PRO A 561 -13.70 -7.25 0.46
CA PRO A 561 -13.84 -8.19 1.56
C PRO A 561 -12.76 -7.93 2.62
N ARG A 562 -13.13 -8.13 3.88
CA ARG A 562 -12.19 -8.05 5.01
C ARG A 562 -11.14 -9.16 4.89
N ILE A 563 -9.86 -8.80 4.92
CA ILE A 563 -8.74 -9.75 4.80
C ILE A 563 -8.38 -10.23 6.19
N GLN A 564 -8.25 -11.54 6.40
CA GLN A 564 -7.80 -12.08 7.67
C GLN A 564 -6.27 -12.11 7.74
N GLU A 565 -5.71 -11.34 8.66
CA GLU A 565 -4.27 -11.23 8.91
C GLU A 565 -3.76 -12.27 9.91
N GLY A 566 -4.66 -12.80 10.75
CA GLY A 566 -4.38 -13.73 11.84
C GLY A 566 -4.17 -13.04 13.18
N ASP A 567 -3.33 -12.00 13.22
CA ASP A 567 -3.12 -11.17 14.42
C ASP A 567 -4.17 -10.05 14.52
N ILE A 568 -4.48 -9.62 15.75
CA ILE A 568 -5.48 -8.57 16.01
C ILE A 568 -4.87 -7.40 16.78
N VAL A 569 -5.52 -6.25 16.66
CA VAL A 569 -5.26 -5.08 17.50
C VAL A 569 -6.53 -4.78 18.30
N VAL A 570 -6.41 -4.81 19.62
CA VAL A 570 -7.45 -4.39 20.55
C VAL A 570 -7.15 -2.95 20.96
N THR A 571 -7.90 -2.00 20.43
CA THR A 571 -7.79 -0.60 20.79
C THR A 571 -8.74 -0.30 21.93
N ILE A 572 -8.19 0.17 23.05
CA ILE A 572 -8.92 0.64 24.22
C ILE A 572 -8.91 2.16 24.26
N ARG A 573 -10.09 2.76 24.38
CA ARG A 573 -10.27 4.21 24.57
C ARG A 573 -10.88 4.49 25.93
N ARG A 574 -10.45 5.58 26.56
CA ARG A 574 -10.86 6.03 27.89
C ARG A 574 -11.22 7.51 27.87
N THR A 575 -11.48 8.10 29.04
CA THR A 575 -11.68 9.54 29.14
C THR A 575 -10.37 10.29 28.86
N PRO A 576 -10.39 11.41 28.11
CA PRO A 576 -9.18 12.18 27.79
C PRO A 576 -8.36 12.65 29.00
N SER A 577 -9.00 12.78 30.16
CA SER A 577 -8.40 13.25 31.41
C SER A 577 -7.61 12.17 32.17
N ILE A 578 -7.57 10.94 31.68
CA ILE A 578 -6.94 9.83 32.40
C ILE A 578 -5.42 10.05 32.54
N SER A 579 -4.89 9.76 33.73
CA SER A 579 -3.44 9.78 33.95
C SER A 579 -2.78 8.55 33.33
N LEU A 580 -1.52 8.68 32.90
CA LEU A 580 -0.77 7.56 32.35
C LEU A 580 -0.64 6.39 33.35
N THR A 581 -0.52 6.71 34.64
CA THR A 581 -0.44 5.71 35.72
C THR A 581 -1.73 4.90 35.84
N GLU A 582 -2.88 5.57 35.77
CA GLU A 582 -4.18 4.89 35.86
C GLU A 582 -4.50 4.12 34.58
N ALA A 583 -4.16 4.68 33.41
CA ALA A 583 -4.28 3.99 32.14
C ALA A 583 -3.47 2.68 32.16
N ARG A 584 -2.21 2.72 32.61
CA ARG A 584 -1.36 1.53 32.82
C ARG A 584 -2.02 0.49 33.73
N ARG A 585 -2.62 0.91 34.85
CA ARG A 585 -3.28 -0.02 35.79
C ARG A 585 -4.41 -0.77 35.08
N LEU A 586 -5.24 -0.04 34.33
CA LEU A 586 -6.34 -0.61 33.55
C LEU A 586 -5.84 -1.47 32.38
N ASP A 587 -4.72 -1.11 31.74
CA ASP A 587 -4.08 -1.91 30.69
C ASP A 587 -3.68 -3.29 31.23
N LEU A 588 -3.03 -3.33 32.40
CA LEU A 588 -2.64 -4.60 33.04
C LEU A 588 -3.84 -5.46 33.42
N GLU A 589 -4.98 -4.85 33.73
CA GLU A 589 -6.25 -5.58 33.97
C GLU A 589 -6.83 -6.12 32.67
N ALA A 590 -6.87 -5.31 31.61
CA ALA A 590 -7.33 -5.74 30.29
C ALA A 590 -6.45 -6.86 29.70
N GLU A 591 -5.12 -6.77 29.85
CA GLU A 591 -4.18 -7.81 29.42
C GLU A 591 -4.42 -9.13 30.16
N LYS A 592 -4.72 -9.10 31.47
CA LYS A 592 -5.06 -10.30 32.24
C LYS A 592 -6.34 -10.95 31.75
N VAL A 593 -7.35 -10.16 31.40
CA VAL A 593 -8.60 -10.67 30.80
C VAL A 593 -8.31 -11.31 29.44
N LEU A 594 -7.47 -10.69 28.60
CA LEU A 594 -7.07 -11.25 27.31
C LEU A 594 -6.31 -12.57 27.44
N LEU A 595 -5.50 -12.75 28.50
CA LEU A 595 -4.79 -14.01 28.76
C LEU A 595 -5.70 -15.19 29.13
N GLU A 596 -6.97 -14.93 29.49
CA GLU A 596 -7.94 -16.01 29.75
C GLU A 596 -8.38 -16.71 28.46
N PHE A 597 -8.22 -16.05 27.30
CA PHE A 597 -8.56 -16.62 26.00
C PHE A 597 -7.45 -17.58 25.54
N PRO A 598 -7.75 -18.87 25.33
CA PRO A 598 -6.75 -19.85 24.92
C PRO A 598 -6.17 -19.58 23.53
N GLU A 599 -6.82 -18.75 22.71
CA GLU A 599 -6.38 -18.31 21.40
C GLU A 599 -5.18 -17.34 21.47
N VAL A 600 -5.00 -16.63 22.59
CA VAL A 600 -3.97 -15.59 22.74
C VAL A 600 -2.61 -16.22 23.09
N ILE A 601 -1.57 -15.93 22.31
CA ILE A 601 -0.19 -16.39 22.56
C ILE A 601 0.57 -15.39 23.43
N THR A 602 0.59 -14.13 23.00
CA THR A 602 1.27 -13.03 23.69
C THR A 602 0.67 -11.71 23.19
N MET A 603 0.82 -10.65 23.99
CA MET A 603 0.34 -9.33 23.63
C MET A 603 1.28 -8.21 24.10
N LEU A 604 1.18 -7.08 23.42
CA LEU A 604 1.93 -5.86 23.75
C LEU A 604 1.02 -4.65 23.64
N ALA A 605 0.83 -3.93 24.74
CA ALA A 605 0.00 -2.74 24.79
C ALA A 605 0.84 -1.47 24.68
N PHE A 606 0.41 -0.54 23.84
CA PHE A 606 0.98 0.79 23.67
C PHE A 606 -0.01 1.85 24.12
N THR A 607 0.26 2.50 25.25
CA THR A 607 -0.59 3.55 25.80
C THR A 607 0.09 4.90 25.64
N GLY A 608 -0.65 5.89 25.14
CA GLY A 608 -0.09 7.20 24.83
C GLY A 608 0.84 7.20 23.61
N ARG A 609 1.62 8.26 23.47
CA ARG A 609 2.48 8.47 22.30
C ARG A 609 3.88 7.89 22.51
N ALA A 610 4.46 7.38 21.42
CA ALA A 610 5.88 7.08 21.37
C ALA A 610 6.73 8.37 21.39
N GLU A 611 8.01 8.23 21.78
CA GLU A 611 9.00 9.31 21.72
C GLU A 611 9.23 9.85 20.30
N LEU A 612 9.06 8.99 19.30
CA LEU A 612 9.03 9.38 17.89
C LEU A 612 7.60 9.75 17.52
N ALA A 613 7.40 10.97 17.01
CA ALA A 613 6.09 11.54 16.70
C ALA A 613 5.45 10.98 15.41
N PHE A 614 5.34 9.66 15.29
CA PHE A 614 4.60 9.03 14.18
C PHE A 614 3.13 8.73 14.52
N ASP A 615 2.77 8.68 15.81
CA ASP A 615 1.39 8.47 16.27
C ASP A 615 0.99 9.54 17.31
N PRO A 616 0.11 10.49 16.97
CA PRO A 616 -0.28 11.60 17.85
C PRO A 616 -1.44 11.20 18.79
N VAL A 617 -1.29 10.11 19.53
CA VAL A 617 -2.30 9.61 20.47
C VAL A 617 -2.07 10.09 21.91
N GLY A 618 -3.16 10.36 22.63
CA GLY A 618 -3.14 10.73 24.04
C GLY A 618 -3.12 9.52 24.98
N ASN A 619 -2.99 9.78 26.29
CA ASN A 619 -2.97 8.74 27.33
C ASN A 619 -4.30 7.97 27.47
N ASP A 620 -5.37 8.50 26.86
CA ASP A 620 -6.68 7.89 26.78
C ASP A 620 -6.75 6.74 25.77
N ASN A 621 -5.73 6.59 24.92
CA ASN A 621 -5.64 5.52 23.94
C ASN A 621 -4.61 4.47 24.32
N THR A 622 -5.02 3.22 24.19
CA THR A 622 -4.12 2.06 24.23
C THR A 622 -4.36 1.17 23.02
N ASP A 623 -3.30 0.86 22.28
CA ASP A 623 -3.34 -0.13 21.20
C ASP A 623 -2.64 -1.42 21.68
N ILE A 624 -3.40 -2.50 21.86
CA ILE A 624 -2.88 -3.80 22.27
C ILE A 624 -2.74 -4.69 21.05
N PHE A 625 -1.50 -4.95 20.63
CA PHE A 625 -1.19 -5.93 19.59
C PHE A 625 -1.25 -7.32 20.20
N VAL A 626 -2.17 -8.15 19.73
CA VAL A 626 -2.39 -9.50 20.25
C VAL A 626 -2.06 -10.50 19.16
N ARG A 627 -1.09 -11.36 19.46
CA ARG A 627 -0.74 -12.49 18.59
C ARG A 627 -1.64 -13.67 18.91
N LEU A 628 -2.32 -14.18 17.89
CA LEU A 628 -3.25 -15.31 18.03
C LEU A 628 -2.63 -16.62 17.55
N LYS A 629 -3.17 -17.73 18.04
CA LYS A 629 -2.94 -19.05 17.46
C LYS A 629 -3.56 -19.12 16.06
N PRO A 630 -3.09 -20.04 15.19
CA PRO A 630 -3.78 -20.34 13.95
C PRO A 630 -5.26 -20.69 14.19
N GLU A 631 -6.15 -20.23 13.30
CA GLU A 631 -7.61 -20.37 13.43
C GLU A 631 -8.08 -21.81 13.67
N GLY A 632 -7.42 -22.80 13.05
CA GLY A 632 -7.73 -24.22 13.25
C GLY A 632 -7.48 -24.76 14.67
N GLU A 633 -6.84 -23.98 15.55
CA GLU A 633 -6.60 -24.33 16.95
C GLU A 633 -7.54 -23.56 17.92
N TRP A 634 -8.48 -22.79 17.40
CA TRP A 634 -9.40 -21.99 18.23
C TRP A 634 -10.45 -22.87 18.92
N THR A 635 -10.82 -22.48 20.14
CA THR A 635 -11.73 -23.25 21.00
C THR A 635 -12.87 -22.42 21.58
N SER A 636 -12.65 -21.12 21.79
CA SER A 636 -13.62 -20.21 22.39
C SER A 636 -14.52 -19.54 21.36
N ALA A 637 -14.10 -19.45 20.10
CA ALA A 637 -14.81 -18.77 19.02
C ALA A 637 -14.70 -19.53 17.70
N HIS A 638 -15.69 -19.33 16.82
CA HIS A 638 -15.75 -19.98 15.50
C HIS A 638 -15.04 -19.18 14.41
N ASP A 639 -15.07 -17.85 14.53
CA ASP A 639 -14.47 -16.91 13.60
C ASP A 639 -13.96 -15.66 14.35
N LEU A 640 -13.28 -14.79 13.60
CA LEU A 640 -12.68 -13.57 14.15
C LEU A 640 -13.72 -12.59 14.70
N ASP A 641 -14.92 -12.53 14.12
CA ASP A 641 -15.96 -11.59 14.55
C ASP A 641 -16.58 -12.03 15.90
N ASP A 642 -16.83 -13.33 16.07
CA ASP A 642 -17.27 -13.97 17.33
C ASP A 642 -16.20 -13.79 18.43
N LEU A 643 -14.92 -14.00 18.09
CA LEU A 643 -13.81 -13.75 19.02
C LEU A 643 -13.73 -12.28 19.43
N SER A 644 -13.88 -11.37 18.47
CA SER A 644 -13.84 -9.92 18.70
C SER A 644 -14.97 -9.44 19.61
N GLU A 645 -16.19 -10.00 19.46
CA GLU A 645 -17.33 -9.69 20.32
C GLU A 645 -17.11 -10.22 21.74
N LYS A 646 -16.63 -11.46 21.90
CA LYS A 646 -16.30 -12.04 23.21
C LYS A 646 -15.21 -11.27 23.93
N ILE A 647 -14.15 -10.86 23.22
CA ILE A 647 -13.07 -10.04 23.79
C ILE A 647 -13.61 -8.69 24.25
N LYS A 648 -14.42 -8.03 23.41
CA LYS A 648 -15.03 -6.75 23.74
C LYS A 648 -15.89 -6.86 25.00
N GLU A 649 -16.83 -7.81 25.03
CA GLU A 649 -17.71 -8.02 26.18
C GLU A 649 -16.93 -8.36 27.45
N ALA A 650 -15.89 -9.19 27.35
CA ALA A 650 -15.06 -9.58 28.48
C ALA A 650 -14.29 -8.38 29.08
N ILE A 651 -13.74 -7.50 28.25
CA ILE A 651 -13.01 -6.31 28.74
C ILE A 651 -13.99 -5.26 29.27
N GLU A 652 -15.04 -4.90 28.50
CA GLU A 652 -15.97 -3.83 28.89
C GLU A 652 -16.77 -4.17 30.16
N SER A 653 -17.05 -5.46 30.41
CA SER A 653 -17.75 -5.90 31.63
C SER A 653 -16.87 -5.92 32.89
N ARG A 654 -15.55 -6.09 32.76
CA ARG A 654 -14.62 -6.27 33.89
C ARG A 654 -13.74 -5.05 34.16
N VAL A 655 -13.44 -4.27 33.13
CA VAL A 655 -12.55 -3.10 33.20
C VAL A 655 -13.39 -1.84 32.97
N ALA A 656 -13.94 -1.30 34.06
CA ALA A 656 -14.84 -0.16 34.01
C ALA A 656 -14.19 1.07 33.34
N GLY A 657 -15.00 1.83 32.60
CA GLY A 657 -14.56 3.07 31.95
C GLY A 657 -13.70 2.87 30.70
N THR A 658 -13.71 1.66 30.12
CA THR A 658 -13.05 1.36 28.85
C THR A 658 -14.06 1.16 27.73
N PHE A 659 -13.71 1.63 26.54
CA PHE A 659 -14.41 1.34 25.29
C PHE A 659 -13.47 0.56 24.40
N VAL A 660 -13.93 -0.57 23.88
CA VAL A 660 -13.07 -1.50 23.14
C VAL A 660 -13.51 -1.61 21.69
N SER A 661 -12.53 -1.50 20.79
CA SER A 661 -12.69 -1.80 19.37
C SER A 661 -11.62 -2.80 18.95
N VAL A 662 -12.01 -3.82 18.19
CA VAL A 662 -11.10 -4.86 17.70
C VAL A 662 -10.95 -4.74 16.19
N SER A 663 -9.70 -4.68 15.72
CA SER A 663 -9.34 -4.60 14.31
C SER A 663 -8.09 -5.46 14.04
N GLN A 664 -7.45 -5.29 12.89
CA GLN A 664 -6.23 -6.00 12.50
C GLN A 664 -5.10 -5.01 12.16
N PRO A 665 -3.82 -5.37 12.38
CA PRO A 665 -2.71 -4.43 12.27
C PRO A 665 -2.58 -3.70 10.92
N ILE A 666 -2.68 -4.40 9.79
CA ILE A 666 -2.55 -3.81 8.45
C ILE A 666 -3.85 -3.09 8.08
N GLU A 667 -5.01 -3.66 8.35
CA GLU A 667 -6.34 -3.05 8.16
C GLU A 667 -6.43 -1.69 8.86
N ASP A 668 -6.15 -1.66 10.16
CA ASP A 668 -6.23 -0.47 11.02
C ASP A 668 -5.32 0.66 10.51
N ARG A 669 -4.05 0.35 10.25
CA ARG A 669 -3.08 1.34 9.74
C ARG A 669 -3.38 1.77 8.31
N THR A 670 -3.93 0.89 7.48
CA THR A 670 -4.31 1.24 6.10
C THR A 670 -5.52 2.16 6.09
N ASN A 671 -6.55 1.87 6.89
CA ASN A 671 -7.72 2.73 7.06
C ASN A 671 -7.31 4.12 7.58
N GLU A 672 -6.45 4.16 8.60
CA GLU A 672 -5.94 5.41 9.19
C GLU A 672 -5.16 6.24 8.18
N LEU A 673 -4.29 5.63 7.36
CA LEU A 673 -3.52 6.34 6.35
C LEU A 673 -4.37 6.83 5.17
N ILE A 674 -5.45 6.13 4.83
CA ILE A 674 -6.32 6.48 3.68
C ILE A 674 -7.32 7.56 4.05
N SER A 675 -8.04 7.37 5.15
CA SER A 675 -9.21 8.18 5.51
C SER A 675 -8.96 9.08 6.74
N GLY A 676 -7.81 8.92 7.40
CA GLY A 676 -7.53 9.53 8.69
C GLY A 676 -8.31 8.89 9.85
N SER A 677 -9.18 7.91 9.58
CA SER A 677 -9.98 7.18 10.56
C SER A 677 -9.65 5.70 10.48
N ARG A 678 -9.67 5.05 11.64
CA ARG A 678 -9.43 3.61 11.77
C ARG A 678 -10.67 2.77 11.43
N ALA A 679 -11.85 3.38 11.39
CA ALA A 679 -13.13 2.69 11.23
C ALA A 679 -13.59 2.55 9.78
N ASP A 680 -14.52 1.64 9.54
CA ASP A 680 -15.11 1.36 8.21
C ASP A 680 -15.84 2.59 7.65
N VAL A 681 -16.61 3.28 8.49
CA VAL A 681 -17.32 4.52 8.16
C VAL A 681 -16.90 5.61 9.14
N ALA A 682 -16.52 6.77 8.61
CA ALA A 682 -16.22 7.95 9.41
C ALA A 682 -17.17 9.09 9.01
N ILE A 683 -18.18 9.36 9.83
CA ILE A 683 -19.11 10.47 9.66
C ILE A 683 -18.43 11.72 10.22
N GLN A 684 -17.99 12.61 9.35
CA GLN A 684 -17.29 13.83 9.74
C GLN A 684 -18.29 14.99 9.76
N ILE A 685 -18.28 15.75 10.85
CA ILE A 685 -19.11 16.95 10.99
C ILE A 685 -18.17 18.15 11.05
N PHE A 686 -18.34 19.09 10.13
CA PHE A 686 -17.57 20.32 10.04
C PHE A 686 -18.34 21.49 10.61
N GLY A 687 -17.65 22.37 11.33
CA GLY A 687 -18.26 23.53 11.97
C GLY A 687 -17.26 24.42 12.68
N ALA A 688 -17.68 25.61 13.09
CA ALA A 688 -16.81 26.56 13.78
C ALA A 688 -16.79 26.34 15.31
N ASP A 689 -17.94 26.04 15.90
CA ASP A 689 -18.13 25.87 17.34
C ASP A 689 -17.98 24.41 17.77
N LEU A 690 -17.14 24.14 18.78
CA LEU A 690 -16.85 22.81 19.30
C LEU A 690 -18.02 22.24 20.11
N ASP A 691 -18.77 23.07 20.84
CA ASP A 691 -19.91 22.62 21.64
C ASP A 691 -21.03 22.09 20.73
N ALA A 692 -21.34 22.84 19.67
CA ALA A 692 -22.29 22.42 18.64
C ALA A 692 -21.82 21.13 17.92
N LEU A 693 -20.51 20.98 17.67
CA LEU A 693 -19.97 19.75 17.10
C LEU A 693 -20.18 18.54 18.02
N VAL A 694 -19.95 18.69 19.33
CA VAL A 694 -20.17 17.63 20.33
C VAL A 694 -21.65 17.26 20.44
N GLU A 695 -22.55 18.25 20.49
CA GLU A 695 -23.99 18.00 20.54
C GLU A 695 -24.46 17.19 19.32
N LYS A 696 -24.06 17.61 18.11
CA LYS A 696 -24.46 16.94 16.87
C LYS A 696 -23.80 15.58 16.68
N SER A 697 -22.54 15.40 17.09
CA SER A 697 -21.86 14.11 17.01
C SER A 697 -22.48 13.08 17.95
N ASN A 698 -22.87 13.49 19.17
CA ASN A 698 -23.60 12.63 20.09
C ASN A 698 -24.97 12.22 19.54
N ALA A 699 -25.74 13.18 19.02
CA ALA A 699 -27.05 12.90 18.42
C ALA A 699 -26.94 11.95 17.21
N ILE A 700 -25.95 12.16 16.32
CA ILE A 700 -25.67 11.23 15.21
C ILE A 700 -25.31 9.86 15.74
N GLY A 701 -24.41 9.78 16.73
CA GLY A 701 -23.99 8.52 17.34
C GLY A 701 -25.15 7.71 17.94
N GLU A 702 -26.12 8.37 18.57
CA GLU A 702 -27.33 7.71 19.09
C GLU A 702 -28.22 7.16 17.96
N VAL A 703 -28.41 7.93 16.89
CA VAL A 703 -29.19 7.50 15.73
C VAL A 703 -28.55 6.29 15.05
N VAL A 704 -27.23 6.33 14.82
CA VAL A 704 -26.54 5.24 14.10
C VAL A 704 -26.44 3.96 14.94
N ARG A 705 -26.36 4.04 16.27
CA ARG A 705 -26.42 2.85 17.16
C ARG A 705 -27.71 2.05 17.00
N GLY A 706 -28.81 2.70 16.64
CA GLY A 706 -30.12 2.05 16.42
C GLY A 706 -30.29 1.41 15.04
N ILE A 707 -29.26 1.45 14.19
CA ILE A 707 -29.29 0.84 12.84
C ILE A 707 -28.78 -0.59 12.93
N ASP A 708 -29.51 -1.53 12.32
CA ASP A 708 -29.10 -2.93 12.28
C ASP A 708 -27.77 -3.11 11.53
N GLY A 709 -26.90 -4.00 12.00
CA GLY A 709 -25.55 -4.20 11.48
C GLY A 709 -24.50 -3.16 11.92
N THR A 710 -24.87 -2.25 12.81
CA THR A 710 -23.91 -1.34 13.46
C THR A 710 -23.12 -2.11 14.51
N GLY A 711 -21.81 -2.23 14.32
CA GLY A 711 -20.91 -2.79 15.32
C GLY A 711 -20.50 -1.72 16.34
N ASP A 712 -19.25 -1.27 16.24
CA ASP A 712 -18.66 -0.37 17.22
C ASP A 712 -18.87 1.09 16.79
N VAL A 713 -19.71 1.83 17.53
CA VAL A 713 -19.90 3.29 17.32
C VAL A 713 -19.05 4.07 18.29
N ARG A 714 -18.11 4.84 17.76
CA ARG A 714 -17.21 5.71 18.50
C ARG A 714 -17.48 7.17 18.15
N ILE A 715 -17.80 7.97 19.16
CA ILE A 715 -17.88 9.43 19.03
C ILE A 715 -16.59 10.01 19.59
N GLU A 716 -15.86 10.77 18.78
CA GLU A 716 -14.68 11.49 19.24
C GLU A 716 -15.05 12.53 20.30
N ARG A 717 -14.40 12.46 21.48
CA ARG A 717 -14.61 13.43 22.56
C ARG A 717 -13.66 14.61 22.39
N LEU A 718 -14.21 15.77 22.04
CA LEU A 718 -13.44 17.00 21.84
C LEU A 718 -13.18 17.79 23.13
N LEU A 719 -14.06 17.71 24.12
CA LEU A 719 -14.10 18.57 25.31
C LEU A 719 -13.97 17.77 26.61
N GLY A 720 -13.78 18.47 27.72
CA GLY A 720 -13.72 17.89 29.07
C GLY A 720 -12.32 17.49 29.52
N MET A 721 -11.27 18.10 28.95
CA MET A 721 -9.91 17.96 29.46
C MET A 721 -9.65 19.05 30.52
N PRO A 722 -9.32 18.67 31.77
CA PRO A 722 -8.93 19.62 32.80
C PRO A 722 -7.62 20.31 32.41
N ASN A 723 -7.63 21.64 32.42
CA ASN A 723 -6.51 22.51 32.12
C ASN A 723 -6.25 23.43 33.30
N LEU A 724 -4.99 23.54 33.70
CA LEU A 724 -4.55 24.58 34.62
C LEU A 724 -3.98 25.74 33.80
N VAL A 725 -4.69 26.87 33.77
CA VAL A 725 -4.34 28.02 32.92
C VAL A 725 -3.82 29.15 33.79
N PHE A 726 -2.60 29.63 33.49
CA PHE A 726 -2.08 30.87 34.06
C PHE A 726 -2.42 32.04 33.14
N THR A 727 -3.23 32.97 33.65
CA THR A 727 -3.57 34.22 32.96
C THR A 727 -2.72 35.36 33.53
N PRO A 728 -1.73 35.88 32.77
CA PRO A 728 -0.86 36.94 33.28
C PRO A 728 -1.60 38.27 33.41
N ASP A 729 -1.44 38.95 34.54
CA ASP A 729 -1.89 40.33 34.73
C ASP A 729 -0.78 41.28 34.27
N ARG A 730 -0.98 41.86 33.08
CA ARG A 730 0.02 42.75 32.45
C ARG A 730 0.29 44.02 33.26
N GLU A 731 -0.69 44.52 34.02
CA GLU A 731 -0.49 45.70 34.84
C GLU A 731 0.38 45.38 36.06
N ARG A 732 0.16 44.22 36.68
CA ARG A 732 0.99 43.76 37.80
C ARG A 732 2.40 43.41 37.36
N LEU A 733 2.57 42.70 36.25
CA LEU A 733 3.89 42.42 35.66
C LEU A 733 4.70 43.71 35.44
N ALA A 734 4.07 44.74 34.86
CA ALA A 734 4.71 46.04 34.66
C ALA A 734 5.01 46.77 35.98
N ARG A 735 4.12 46.68 36.98
CA ARG A 735 4.29 47.29 38.30
C ARG A 735 5.47 46.69 39.06
N TYR A 736 5.62 45.37 39.01
CA TYR A 736 6.68 44.66 39.70
C TYR A 736 7.97 44.59 38.88
N GLY A 737 7.94 44.95 37.59
CA GLY A 737 9.11 44.92 36.71
C GLY A 737 9.58 43.48 36.40
N VAL A 738 8.63 42.56 36.21
CA VAL A 738 8.86 41.15 35.87
C VAL A 738 8.51 40.91 34.40
N GLU A 739 9.41 40.24 33.67
CA GLU A 739 9.15 39.84 32.29
C GLU A 739 8.27 38.58 32.23
N LEU A 740 7.40 38.50 31.22
CA LEU A 740 6.50 37.35 31.06
C LEU A 740 7.26 36.04 30.84
N ASP A 741 8.41 36.11 30.16
CA ASP A 741 9.26 34.95 29.87
C ASP A 741 9.81 34.31 31.15
N ASP A 742 10.19 35.11 32.15
CA ASP A 742 10.69 34.62 33.44
C ASP A 742 9.60 33.85 34.21
N VAL A 743 8.35 34.31 34.13
CA VAL A 743 7.22 33.60 34.74
C VAL A 743 6.99 32.26 34.05
N PHE A 744 6.98 32.24 32.71
CA PHE A 744 6.80 31.01 31.94
C PHE A 744 7.95 30.02 32.15
N ARG A 745 9.20 30.47 32.21
CA ARG A 745 10.35 29.61 32.53
C ARG A 745 10.26 29.03 33.93
N THR A 746 9.78 29.79 34.90
CA THR A 746 9.57 29.30 36.27
C THR A 746 8.50 28.21 36.29
N LEU A 747 7.38 28.41 35.59
CA LEU A 747 6.33 27.40 35.44
C LEU A 747 6.82 26.16 34.68
N GLU A 748 7.64 26.33 33.64
CA GLU A 748 8.26 25.23 32.89
C GLU A 748 9.21 24.41 33.77
N ALA A 749 10.10 25.09 34.51
CA ALA A 749 11.02 24.47 35.45
C ALA A 749 10.30 23.72 36.58
N ALA A 750 9.05 24.07 36.89
CA ALA A 750 8.29 23.42 37.95
C ALA A 750 7.86 21.99 37.62
N ARG A 751 7.62 21.67 36.34
CA ARG A 751 7.11 20.36 35.92
C ARG A 751 7.91 19.69 34.81
N VAL A 752 8.14 20.38 33.70
CA VAL A 752 8.86 19.81 32.54
C VAL A 752 10.37 19.84 32.77
N GLY A 753 10.85 20.88 33.47
CA GLY A 753 12.26 21.15 33.71
C GLY A 753 12.87 21.98 32.58
N ALA A 754 13.59 23.04 32.94
CA ALA A 754 14.30 23.86 31.95
C ALA A 754 15.58 23.14 31.50
N ASN A 755 15.80 22.99 30.20
CA ASN A 755 17.01 22.37 29.68
C ASN A 755 18.18 23.37 29.75
N VAL A 756 19.22 23.04 30.53
CA VAL A 756 20.34 23.95 30.81
C VAL A 756 21.68 23.46 30.24
N GLY A 757 21.70 22.31 29.56
CA GLY A 757 22.92 21.81 28.94
C GLY A 757 22.91 20.32 28.66
N VAL A 758 24.08 19.80 28.31
CA VAL A 758 24.29 18.38 27.99
C VAL A 758 25.58 17.86 28.64
N ILE A 759 25.49 16.67 29.22
CA ILE A 759 26.65 15.90 29.70
C ILE A 759 26.89 14.76 28.71
N TYR A 760 28.17 14.52 28.41
CA TYR A 760 28.59 13.45 27.52
C TYR A 760 29.38 12.39 28.28
N GLU A 761 28.89 11.15 28.25
CA GLU A 761 29.59 10.00 28.83
C GLU A 761 30.05 9.08 27.70
N GLY A 762 31.30 9.24 27.26
CA GLY A 762 31.79 8.60 26.05
C GLY A 762 30.97 9.05 24.83
N ASN A 763 30.25 8.12 24.20
CA ASN A 763 29.37 8.39 23.07
C ASN A 763 27.91 8.67 23.48
N LYS A 764 27.60 8.69 24.78
CA LYS A 764 26.25 8.95 25.30
C LYS A 764 26.06 10.45 25.51
N ARG A 765 24.82 10.90 25.35
CA ARG A 765 24.40 12.28 25.60
C ARG A 765 23.23 12.26 26.58
N PHE A 766 23.39 12.96 27.70
CA PHE A 766 22.34 13.16 28.70
C PHE A 766 22.06 14.65 28.80
N ASP A 767 20.80 15.04 28.61
CA ASP A 767 20.41 16.43 28.82
C ASP A 767 20.34 16.73 30.33
N VAL A 768 20.76 17.94 30.69
CA VAL A 768 20.73 18.46 32.06
C VAL A 768 19.48 19.32 32.20
N GLN A 769 18.62 19.00 33.17
CA GLN A 769 17.40 19.73 33.45
C GLN A 769 17.44 20.38 34.82
N LEU A 770 17.04 21.65 34.86
CA LEU A 770 16.79 22.40 36.08
C LEU A 770 15.31 22.23 36.46
N LEU A 771 15.05 21.64 37.62
CA LEU A 771 13.71 21.41 38.14
C LEU A 771 13.50 22.19 39.43
N SER A 772 12.40 22.92 39.54
CA SER A 772 11.96 23.60 40.77
C SER A 772 10.55 23.13 41.15
N PRO A 773 10.40 21.86 41.58
CA PRO A 773 9.08 21.29 41.82
C PRO A 773 8.37 22.04 42.96
N PRO A 774 7.04 22.29 42.83
CA PRO A 774 6.27 22.91 43.89
C PRO A 774 6.14 21.95 45.08
N THR A 775 5.93 22.50 46.28
CA THR A 775 5.74 21.68 47.50
C THR A 775 4.48 20.81 47.41
N VAL A 776 3.46 21.29 46.71
CA VAL A 776 2.22 20.56 46.41
C VAL A 776 1.94 20.67 44.92
N ASN A 777 1.60 19.55 44.29
CA ASN A 777 1.31 19.48 42.84
C ASN A 777 -0.10 19.99 42.50
N THR A 778 -0.44 21.19 42.95
CA THR A 778 -1.75 21.84 42.75
C THR A 778 -1.57 23.25 42.17
N SER A 779 -2.66 23.85 41.69
CA SER A 779 -2.73 25.26 41.28
C SER A 779 -2.10 26.19 42.32
N LYS A 780 -2.46 26.01 43.60
CA LYS A 780 -1.88 26.76 44.72
C LYS A 780 -0.37 26.58 44.84
N GLY A 781 0.13 25.34 44.76
CA GLY A 781 1.57 25.10 44.88
C GLY A 781 2.39 25.68 43.73
N LEU A 782 1.81 25.81 42.54
CA LEU A 782 2.42 26.53 41.41
C LEU A 782 2.36 28.05 41.58
N GLY A 783 1.28 28.58 42.16
CA GLY A 783 1.16 30.00 42.51
C GLY A 783 2.18 30.45 43.57
N ASP A 784 2.50 29.56 44.52
CA ASP A 784 3.50 29.77 45.58
C ASP A 784 4.95 29.83 45.05
N LEU A 785 5.19 29.54 43.76
CA LEU A 785 6.51 29.69 43.15
C LEU A 785 6.91 31.17 43.06
N PHE A 786 8.23 31.42 43.08
CA PHE A 786 8.77 32.78 43.07
C PHE A 786 9.50 33.07 41.76
N VAL A 787 9.28 34.28 41.24
CA VAL A 787 9.97 34.87 40.09
C VAL A 787 10.73 36.10 40.57
N GLU A 788 11.95 36.30 40.08
CA GLU A 788 12.74 37.48 40.41
C GLU A 788 12.34 38.66 39.50
N ASN A 789 12.20 39.85 40.06
CA ASN A 789 12.05 41.06 39.26
C ASN A 789 13.41 41.69 38.87
N THR A 790 13.36 42.70 38.01
CA THR A 790 14.56 43.46 37.59
C THR A 790 15.33 44.14 38.75
N ALA A 791 14.71 44.32 39.91
CA ALA A 791 15.33 44.86 41.12
C ALA A 791 15.93 43.80 42.06
N GLY A 792 15.76 42.50 41.76
CA GLY A 792 16.24 41.38 42.56
C GLY A 792 15.31 40.94 43.70
N GLU A 793 14.06 41.41 43.70
CA GLU A 793 13.02 41.02 44.64
C GLU A 793 12.29 39.76 44.14
N LEU A 794 11.90 38.89 45.06
CA LEU A 794 11.15 37.67 44.76
C LEU A 794 9.65 37.94 44.87
N ILE A 795 8.95 37.85 43.76
CA ILE A 795 7.50 38.01 43.64
C ILE A 795 6.87 36.62 43.43
N SER A 796 5.77 36.32 44.11
CA SER A 796 5.04 35.05 43.89
C SER A 796 4.32 35.08 42.53
N VAL A 797 4.23 33.93 41.86
CA VAL A 797 3.50 33.80 40.58
C VAL A 797 2.03 34.21 40.73
N ASP A 798 1.42 33.97 41.90
CA ASP A 798 0.03 34.35 42.21
C ASP A 798 -0.18 35.87 42.30
N GLU A 799 0.89 36.63 42.59
CA GLU A 799 0.84 38.10 42.55
C GLU A 799 0.92 38.65 41.11
N LEU A 800 1.38 37.84 40.16
CA LEU A 800 1.64 38.23 38.76
C LEU A 800 0.52 37.83 37.78
N GLY A 801 -0.41 36.98 38.20
CA GLY A 801 -1.53 36.52 37.39
C GLY A 801 -2.41 35.52 38.13
N THR A 802 -3.45 34.99 37.48
CA THR A 802 -4.35 34.00 38.09
C THR A 802 -4.08 32.60 37.54
N LEU A 803 -4.02 31.60 38.42
CA LEU A 803 -3.97 30.18 38.08
C LEU A 803 -5.35 29.57 38.30
N GLU A 804 -6.04 29.20 37.22
CA GLU A 804 -7.41 28.70 37.26
C GLU A 804 -7.50 27.29 36.67
N ASP A 805 -8.19 26.40 37.39
CA ASP A 805 -8.61 25.10 36.89
C ASP A 805 -9.83 25.30 35.97
N THR A 806 -9.65 25.02 34.68
CA THR A 806 -10.66 25.20 33.64
C THR A 806 -10.83 23.89 32.86
N GLU A 807 -11.94 23.73 32.15
CA GLU A 807 -12.07 22.65 31.16
C GLU A 807 -11.82 23.21 29.77
N GLY A 808 -11.04 22.49 28.97
CA GLY A 808 -10.77 22.86 27.59
C GLY A 808 -10.88 21.68 26.63
N PRO A 809 -10.54 21.91 25.35
CA PRO A 809 -10.56 20.86 24.36
C PRO A 809 -9.42 19.86 24.58
N ALA A 810 -9.75 18.57 24.60
CA ALA A 810 -8.77 17.49 24.62
C ALA A 810 -7.96 17.43 23.32
N THR A 811 -8.66 17.57 22.19
CA THR A 811 -8.08 17.55 20.85
C THR A 811 -8.82 18.55 19.97
N VAL A 812 -8.08 19.29 19.12
CA VAL A 812 -8.68 20.14 18.09
C VAL A 812 -8.26 19.64 16.72
N ARG A 813 -9.11 18.79 16.13
CA ARG A 813 -8.90 18.26 14.79
C ARG A 813 -9.34 19.26 13.73
N ARG A 814 -8.50 19.43 12.71
CA ARG A 814 -8.80 20.29 11.56
C ARG A 814 -8.51 19.55 10.27
N GLU A 815 -9.38 19.75 9.30
CA GLU A 815 -9.20 19.26 7.94
C GLU A 815 -9.56 20.39 6.99
N ASN A 816 -8.66 20.71 6.06
CA ASN A 816 -8.76 21.91 5.19
C ASN A 816 -9.04 23.21 5.97
N PHE A 817 -8.36 23.39 7.12
CA PHE A 817 -8.50 24.51 8.06
C PHE A 817 -9.87 24.64 8.77
N GLN A 818 -10.80 23.71 8.55
CA GLN A 818 -12.08 23.67 9.26
C GLN A 818 -12.00 22.71 10.45
N ARG A 819 -12.60 23.07 11.59
CA ARG A 819 -12.70 22.15 12.73
C ARG A 819 -13.67 21.03 12.37
N THR A 820 -13.35 19.82 12.79
CA THR A 820 -14.16 18.64 12.52
C THR A 820 -14.18 17.71 13.73
N VAL A 821 -15.28 16.99 13.88
CA VAL A 821 -15.43 15.86 14.81
C VAL A 821 -15.88 14.64 14.02
N ARG A 822 -15.41 13.46 14.41
CA ARG A 822 -15.76 12.22 13.73
C ARG A 822 -16.64 11.33 14.61
N VAL A 823 -17.71 10.81 14.01
CA VAL A 823 -18.45 9.65 14.51
C VAL A 823 -18.04 8.48 13.65
N GLU A 824 -17.32 7.56 14.25
CA GLU A 824 -16.71 6.42 13.58
C GLU A 824 -17.51 5.17 13.88
N VAL A 825 -17.71 4.35 12.86
CA VAL A 825 -18.56 3.17 12.93
C VAL A 825 -17.86 2.01 12.23
N ASN A 826 -17.67 0.91 12.94
CA ASN A 826 -17.32 -0.39 12.36
C ASN A 826 -18.60 -1.18 12.11
N LEU A 827 -18.72 -1.78 10.93
CA LEU A 827 -19.90 -2.53 10.54
C LEU A 827 -19.71 -4.02 10.85
N ARG A 828 -20.79 -4.72 11.23
CA ARG A 828 -20.77 -6.16 11.48
C ARG A 828 -22.00 -6.82 10.89
N GLY A 829 -21.79 -7.88 10.10
CA GLY A 829 -22.88 -8.67 9.52
C GLY A 829 -23.75 -7.94 8.48
N ARG A 830 -23.36 -6.73 8.05
CA ARG A 830 -24.10 -5.91 7.07
C ARG A 830 -23.17 -5.21 6.09
N ASP A 831 -23.64 -4.96 4.88
CA ASP A 831 -22.88 -4.31 3.83
C ASP A 831 -22.74 -2.79 4.03
N LEU A 832 -21.63 -2.25 3.52
CA LEU A 832 -21.26 -0.86 3.65
C LEU A 832 -22.24 0.10 2.95
N ALA A 833 -22.62 -0.19 1.71
CA ALA A 833 -23.45 0.71 0.90
C ALA A 833 -24.86 0.89 1.47
N SER A 834 -25.55 -0.21 1.82
CA SER A 834 -26.93 -0.17 2.31
C SER A 834 -27.01 0.39 3.71
N TRP A 835 -26.03 0.11 4.57
CA TRP A 835 -25.96 0.72 5.90
C TRP A 835 -25.79 2.24 5.80
N VAL A 836 -24.85 2.73 4.99
CA VAL A 836 -24.63 4.17 4.83
C VAL A 836 -25.85 4.87 4.21
N ALA A 837 -26.53 4.24 3.24
CA ALA A 837 -27.75 4.80 2.66
C ALA A 837 -28.88 4.97 3.71
N GLU A 838 -29.09 3.97 4.57
CA GLU A 838 -30.05 4.06 5.67
C GLU A 838 -29.62 5.11 6.72
N ALA A 839 -28.34 5.13 7.06
CA ALA A 839 -27.77 6.08 8.03
C ALA A 839 -27.88 7.53 7.54
N GLN A 840 -27.58 7.80 6.27
CA GLN A 840 -27.76 9.12 5.64
C GLN A 840 -29.21 9.58 5.71
N GLN A 841 -30.16 8.67 5.45
CA GLN A 841 -31.59 8.99 5.51
C GLN A 841 -32.06 9.30 6.93
N LYS A 842 -31.69 8.47 7.91
CA LYS A 842 -32.06 8.66 9.33
C LYS A 842 -31.41 9.91 9.91
N VAL A 843 -30.10 10.08 9.74
CA VAL A 843 -29.35 11.25 10.22
C VAL A 843 -29.89 12.54 9.60
N GLY A 844 -30.15 12.57 8.29
CA GLY A 844 -30.69 13.74 7.61
C GLY A 844 -32.10 14.12 8.05
N LYS A 845 -32.88 13.17 8.59
CA LYS A 845 -34.23 13.39 9.10
C LYS A 845 -34.24 13.80 10.58
N ASP A 846 -33.45 13.11 11.39
CA ASP A 846 -33.53 13.19 12.85
C ASP A 846 -32.53 14.21 13.44
N VAL A 847 -31.48 14.58 12.71
CA VAL A 847 -30.43 15.53 13.17
C VAL A 847 -30.28 16.70 12.19
N PRO A 848 -31.09 17.78 12.31
CA PRO A 848 -30.93 18.96 11.47
C PRO A 848 -29.63 19.71 11.81
N MET A 849 -28.86 20.04 10.77
CA MET A 849 -27.58 20.75 10.89
C MET A 849 -27.77 22.28 10.97
N PRO A 850 -27.04 22.99 11.86
CA PRO A 850 -27.03 24.45 11.88
C PRO A 850 -26.45 25.08 10.61
N THR A 851 -26.70 26.36 10.39
CA THR A 851 -26.12 27.08 9.22
C THR A 851 -24.59 27.11 9.30
N GLY A 852 -23.92 26.76 8.22
CA GLY A 852 -22.45 26.70 8.15
C GLY A 852 -21.84 25.38 8.64
N TYR A 853 -22.68 24.40 9.00
CA TYR A 853 -22.25 23.03 9.33
C TYR A 853 -22.51 22.11 8.16
N THR A 854 -21.59 21.19 7.90
CA THR A 854 -21.72 20.17 6.87
C THR A 854 -21.34 18.81 7.42
N THR A 855 -21.92 17.77 6.84
CA THR A 855 -21.60 16.38 7.18
C THR A 855 -21.08 15.68 5.94
N THR A 856 -19.95 15.01 6.05
CA THR A 856 -19.40 14.15 5.01
C THR A 856 -19.27 12.72 5.55
N TRP A 857 -19.31 11.76 4.65
CA TRP A 857 -19.23 10.34 4.96
C TRP A 857 -17.94 9.81 4.35
N GLY A 858 -16.95 9.57 5.20
CA GLY A 858 -15.63 9.08 4.84
C GLY A 858 -15.42 7.61 5.23
N GLY A 859 -14.16 7.19 5.24
CA GLY A 859 -13.76 5.80 5.51
C GLY A 859 -13.71 4.97 4.23
N GLN A 860 -14.06 3.69 4.32
CA GLN A 860 -14.14 2.80 3.15
C GLN A 860 -15.26 3.20 2.20
N PHE A 861 -16.31 3.88 2.68
CA PHE A 861 -17.43 4.31 1.85
C PHE A 861 -17.00 5.31 0.77
N GLU A 862 -16.12 6.26 1.10
CA GLU A 862 -15.56 7.20 0.11
C GLU A 862 -14.79 6.45 -1.00
N ASN A 863 -14.04 5.40 -0.62
CA ASN A 863 -13.34 4.55 -1.58
C ASN A 863 -14.31 3.78 -2.48
N LEU A 864 -15.40 3.26 -1.90
CA LEU A 864 -16.46 2.59 -2.64
C LEU A 864 -17.12 3.53 -3.65
N GLU A 865 -17.52 4.74 -3.23
CA GLU A 865 -18.16 5.73 -4.10
C GLU A 865 -17.25 6.13 -5.26
N ARG A 866 -15.97 6.42 -4.97
CA ARG A 866 -14.96 6.71 -6.01
C ARG A 866 -14.78 5.55 -6.98
N ALA A 867 -14.65 4.33 -6.45
CA ALA A 867 -14.48 3.14 -7.27
C ALA A 867 -15.71 2.87 -8.15
N GLN A 868 -16.93 3.01 -7.62
CA GLN A 868 -18.17 2.87 -8.39
C GLN A 868 -18.27 3.90 -9.52
N ALA A 869 -17.98 5.17 -9.24
CA ALA A 869 -17.97 6.22 -10.25
C ALA A 869 -16.97 5.93 -11.37
N ARG A 870 -15.80 5.36 -11.05
CA ARG A 870 -14.81 4.93 -12.05
C ARG A 870 -15.26 3.69 -12.81
N LEU A 871 -15.82 2.69 -12.14
CA LEU A 871 -16.37 1.48 -12.77
C LEU A 871 -17.51 1.81 -13.75
N ALA A 872 -18.33 2.81 -13.44
CA ALA A 872 -19.38 3.30 -14.34
C ALA A 872 -18.82 3.79 -15.69
N LEU A 873 -17.54 4.17 -15.76
CA LEU A 873 -16.83 4.52 -16.99
C LEU A 873 -16.03 3.34 -17.57
N VAL A 874 -15.35 2.57 -16.72
CA VAL A 874 -14.49 1.44 -17.11
C VAL A 874 -15.29 0.29 -17.72
N VAL A 875 -16.44 -0.07 -17.14
CA VAL A 875 -17.26 -1.19 -17.62
C VAL A 875 -17.80 -0.94 -19.03
N PRO A 876 -18.46 0.20 -19.34
CA PRO A 876 -18.88 0.48 -20.72
C PRO A 876 -17.74 0.51 -21.72
N LEU A 877 -16.57 1.03 -21.33
CA LEU A 877 -15.38 1.04 -22.18
C LEU A 877 -14.91 -0.38 -22.51
N ALA A 878 -14.86 -1.28 -21.52
CA ALA A 878 -14.53 -2.69 -21.73
C ALA A 878 -15.55 -3.38 -22.66
N LEU A 879 -16.85 -3.15 -22.46
CA LEU A 879 -17.90 -3.68 -23.34
C LEU A 879 -17.79 -3.14 -24.77
N LEU A 880 -17.46 -1.86 -24.94
CA LEU A 880 -17.24 -1.24 -26.25
C LEU A 880 -16.04 -1.86 -26.97
N ILE A 881 -14.95 -2.13 -26.25
CA ILE A 881 -13.77 -2.82 -26.77
C ILE A 881 -14.14 -4.23 -27.25
N ILE A 882 -14.92 -4.99 -26.45
CA ILE A 882 -15.42 -6.32 -26.84
C ILE A 882 -16.22 -6.22 -28.13
N VAL A 883 -17.22 -5.34 -28.20
CA VAL A 883 -18.08 -5.17 -29.38
C VAL A 883 -17.24 -4.75 -30.59
N GLY A 884 -16.33 -3.80 -30.43
CA GLY A 884 -15.43 -3.33 -31.50
C GLY A 884 -14.58 -4.47 -32.05
N MET A 885 -13.97 -5.29 -31.18
CA MET A 885 -13.19 -6.45 -31.57
C MET A 885 -14.04 -7.54 -32.26
N LEU A 886 -15.28 -7.75 -31.82
CA LEU A 886 -16.21 -8.67 -32.47
C LEU A 886 -16.63 -8.21 -33.86
N VAL A 887 -16.86 -6.90 -34.04
CA VAL A 887 -17.14 -6.30 -35.35
C VAL A 887 -15.95 -6.49 -36.29
N LEU A 888 -14.72 -6.26 -35.81
CA LEU A 888 -13.49 -6.51 -36.58
C LEU A 888 -13.32 -7.98 -36.95
N THR A 889 -13.73 -8.90 -36.08
CA THR A 889 -13.60 -10.35 -36.29
C THR A 889 -14.58 -10.85 -37.36
N PHE A 890 -15.85 -10.46 -37.29
CA PHE A 890 -16.89 -11.01 -38.16
C PHE A 890 -17.21 -10.16 -39.40
N GLY A 891 -16.83 -8.88 -39.40
CA GLY A 891 -17.18 -7.92 -40.45
C GLY A 891 -18.67 -7.57 -40.47
N SER A 892 -19.41 -7.87 -39.40
CA SER A 892 -20.86 -7.66 -39.31
C SER A 892 -21.26 -7.26 -37.89
N VAL A 893 -21.88 -6.08 -37.78
CA VAL A 893 -22.41 -5.57 -36.50
C VAL A 893 -23.49 -6.48 -35.93
N ARG A 894 -24.34 -7.07 -36.80
CA ARG A 894 -25.44 -7.94 -36.35
C ARG A 894 -24.91 -9.23 -35.72
N VAL A 895 -23.92 -9.84 -36.35
CA VAL A 895 -23.27 -11.05 -35.82
C VAL A 895 -22.50 -10.71 -34.54
N ALA A 896 -21.79 -9.58 -34.52
CA ALA A 896 -21.08 -9.12 -33.32
C ALA A 896 -22.02 -8.89 -32.13
N VAL A 897 -23.16 -8.21 -32.32
CA VAL A 897 -24.18 -8.03 -31.26
C VAL A 897 -24.78 -9.38 -30.86
N GLY A 898 -25.00 -10.29 -31.82
CA GLY A 898 -25.40 -11.66 -31.55
C GLY A 898 -24.45 -12.37 -30.60
N VAL A 899 -23.14 -12.36 -30.87
CA VAL A 899 -22.12 -12.93 -29.97
C VAL A 899 -22.06 -12.19 -28.63
N PHE A 900 -22.18 -10.85 -28.65
CA PHE A 900 -22.15 -10.03 -27.44
C PHE A 900 -23.29 -10.35 -26.46
N THR A 901 -24.43 -10.87 -26.93
CA THR A 901 -25.52 -11.30 -26.03
C THR A 901 -25.10 -12.34 -25.00
N LEU A 902 -24.02 -13.10 -25.26
CA LEU A 902 -23.44 -14.06 -24.31
C LEU A 902 -22.91 -13.41 -23.02
N VAL A 903 -22.53 -12.14 -23.07
CA VAL A 903 -22.07 -11.41 -21.89
C VAL A 903 -23.19 -11.32 -20.85
N PRO A 904 -24.39 -10.79 -21.15
CA PRO A 904 -25.54 -10.87 -20.25
C PRO A 904 -25.86 -12.28 -19.73
N LEU A 905 -25.75 -13.34 -20.55
CA LEU A 905 -25.97 -14.72 -20.07
C LEU A 905 -24.99 -15.10 -18.97
N ALA A 906 -23.73 -14.69 -19.11
CA ALA A 906 -22.70 -14.96 -18.12
C ALA A 906 -22.93 -14.18 -16.82
N LEU A 907 -23.40 -12.93 -16.91
CA LEU A 907 -23.73 -12.12 -15.73
C LEU A 907 -24.78 -12.81 -14.84
N ILE A 908 -25.76 -13.51 -15.41
CA ILE A 908 -26.77 -14.27 -14.65
C ILE A 908 -26.09 -15.31 -13.76
N GLY A 909 -25.20 -16.12 -14.34
CA GLY A 909 -24.48 -17.15 -13.61
C GLY A 909 -23.63 -16.57 -12.48
N GLY A 910 -22.86 -15.51 -12.77
CA GLY A 910 -22.02 -14.85 -11.76
C GLY A 910 -22.83 -14.24 -10.62
N ALA A 911 -23.96 -13.58 -10.93
CA ALA A 911 -24.86 -13.00 -9.93
C ALA A 911 -25.47 -14.07 -9.03
N ILE A 912 -25.97 -15.18 -9.61
CA ILE A 912 -26.48 -16.32 -8.85
C ILE A 912 -25.38 -16.93 -7.96
N GLY A 913 -24.14 -17.03 -8.46
CA GLY A 913 -23.01 -17.54 -7.69
C GLY A 913 -22.73 -16.73 -6.42
N LEU A 914 -22.71 -15.40 -6.53
CA LEU A 914 -22.55 -14.52 -5.37
C LEU A 914 -23.70 -14.67 -4.37
N LEU A 915 -24.95 -14.73 -4.87
CA LEU A 915 -26.14 -14.89 -4.05
C LEU A 915 -26.15 -16.22 -3.28
N ILE A 916 -25.81 -17.33 -3.94
CA ILE A 916 -25.75 -18.67 -3.32
C ILE A 916 -24.68 -18.71 -2.23
N ARG A 917 -23.52 -18.09 -2.47
CA ARG A 917 -22.41 -18.08 -1.51
C ARG A 917 -22.51 -17.00 -0.45
N GLY A 918 -23.59 -16.22 -0.47
CA GLY A 918 -23.80 -15.20 0.54
C GLY A 918 -22.85 -14.00 0.46
N MET A 919 -22.23 -13.75 -0.70
CA MET A 919 -21.25 -12.67 -0.85
C MET A 919 -21.87 -11.40 -1.44
N ASN A 920 -21.45 -10.26 -0.92
CA ASN A 920 -21.86 -8.94 -1.42
C ASN A 920 -21.12 -8.60 -2.72
N PHE A 921 -21.66 -7.63 -3.46
CA PHE A 921 -20.94 -7.08 -4.60
C PHE A 921 -19.71 -6.31 -4.11
N SER A 922 -18.53 -6.60 -4.67
CA SER A 922 -17.27 -5.96 -4.29
C SER A 922 -16.41 -5.65 -5.50
N LEU A 923 -15.34 -4.85 -5.34
CA LEU A 923 -14.45 -4.52 -6.45
C LEU A 923 -13.79 -5.76 -7.09
N PRO A 924 -13.31 -6.79 -6.35
CA PRO A 924 -12.87 -8.06 -6.93
C PRO A 924 -13.96 -8.78 -7.73
N ALA A 925 -15.22 -8.75 -7.25
CA ALA A 925 -16.35 -9.33 -7.98
C ALA A 925 -16.63 -8.58 -9.30
N ALA A 926 -16.54 -7.25 -9.29
CA ALA A 926 -16.67 -6.42 -10.49
C ALA A 926 -15.60 -6.78 -11.55
N VAL A 927 -14.34 -6.95 -11.12
CA VAL A 927 -13.26 -7.42 -11.98
C VAL A 927 -13.55 -8.83 -12.51
N GLY A 928 -14.09 -9.72 -11.67
CA GLY A 928 -14.56 -11.05 -12.07
C GLY A 928 -15.62 -10.99 -13.17
N PHE A 929 -16.61 -10.10 -13.09
CA PHE A 929 -17.63 -9.92 -14.13
C PHE A 929 -17.03 -9.39 -15.44
N ILE A 930 -16.08 -8.45 -15.35
CA ILE A 930 -15.36 -7.91 -16.50
C ILE A 930 -14.56 -9.04 -17.19
N ALA A 931 -13.82 -9.83 -16.43
CA ALA A 931 -13.08 -10.99 -16.94
C ALA A 931 -14.01 -12.03 -17.59
N LEU A 932 -15.09 -12.36 -16.91
CA LEU A 932 -16.13 -13.26 -17.38
C LEU A 932 -16.73 -12.82 -18.72
N ALA A 933 -16.96 -11.52 -18.92
CA ALA A 933 -17.46 -10.99 -20.18
C ALA A 933 -16.51 -11.29 -21.35
N GLY A 934 -15.20 -11.17 -21.15
CA GLY A 934 -14.19 -11.52 -22.15
C GLY A 934 -14.19 -13.03 -22.46
N VAL A 935 -14.20 -13.88 -21.42
CA VAL A 935 -14.16 -15.34 -21.57
C VAL A 935 -15.45 -15.89 -22.19
N ALA A 936 -16.63 -15.38 -21.82
CA ALA A 936 -17.90 -15.82 -22.38
C ALA A 936 -17.99 -15.62 -23.90
N VAL A 937 -17.34 -14.57 -24.40
CA VAL A 937 -17.30 -14.24 -25.83
C VAL A 937 -16.47 -15.23 -26.63
N LEU A 938 -15.40 -15.80 -26.08
CA LEU A 938 -14.56 -16.80 -26.75
C LEU A 938 -15.39 -18.00 -27.24
N ASN A 939 -16.21 -18.59 -26.37
CA ASN A 939 -17.04 -19.74 -26.74
C ASN A 939 -18.00 -19.39 -27.90
N GLY A 940 -18.57 -18.18 -27.86
CA GLY A 940 -19.39 -17.63 -28.94
C GLY A 940 -18.63 -17.44 -30.25
N VAL A 941 -17.38 -16.97 -30.19
CA VAL A 941 -16.55 -16.75 -31.39
C VAL A 941 -16.25 -18.08 -32.08
N VAL A 942 -15.89 -19.13 -31.33
CA VAL A 942 -15.61 -20.46 -31.88
C VAL A 942 -16.83 -21.03 -32.60
N MET A 943 -17.99 -21.05 -31.93
CA MET A 943 -19.22 -21.57 -32.53
C MET A 943 -19.68 -20.76 -33.75
N THR A 944 -19.64 -19.42 -33.66
CA THR A 944 -20.04 -18.53 -34.76
C THR A 944 -19.14 -18.70 -35.99
N THR A 945 -17.84 -18.91 -35.76
CA THR A 945 -16.87 -19.14 -36.83
C THR A 945 -17.17 -20.43 -37.59
N ASP A 946 -17.49 -21.52 -36.88
CA ASP A 946 -17.81 -22.80 -37.51
C ASP A 946 -19.15 -22.75 -38.26
N VAL A 947 -20.18 -22.09 -37.71
CA VAL A 947 -21.43 -21.83 -38.42
C VAL A 947 -21.18 -21.02 -39.69
N LYS A 948 -20.38 -19.95 -39.62
CA LYS A 948 -20.03 -19.12 -40.78
C LYS A 948 -19.29 -19.92 -41.85
N LYS A 949 -18.34 -20.78 -41.46
CA LYS A 949 -17.63 -21.67 -42.39
C LYS A 949 -18.57 -22.63 -43.14
N LEU A 950 -19.63 -23.13 -42.50
CA LEU A 950 -20.63 -23.99 -43.14
C LEU A 950 -21.54 -23.20 -44.09
N LEU A 951 -21.94 -21.98 -43.70
CA LEU A 951 -22.69 -21.07 -44.57
C LEU A 951 -21.88 -20.68 -45.82
N ASP A 952 -20.60 -20.39 -45.66
CA ASP A 952 -19.69 -20.04 -46.77
C ASP A 952 -19.47 -21.23 -47.73
N ARG A 953 -19.78 -22.48 -47.30
CA ARG A 953 -19.77 -23.70 -48.14
C ARG A 953 -21.10 -23.98 -48.84
N GLY A 954 -22.13 -23.14 -48.65
CA GLY A 954 -23.44 -23.27 -49.28
C GLY A 954 -24.45 -24.14 -48.53
N GLU A 955 -24.20 -24.49 -47.26
CA GLU A 955 -25.18 -25.19 -46.42
C GLU A 955 -26.36 -24.27 -46.05
N SER A 956 -27.56 -24.85 -45.86
CA SER A 956 -28.74 -24.10 -45.42
C SER A 956 -28.52 -23.50 -44.02
N LEU A 957 -29.16 -22.37 -43.71
CA LEU A 957 -28.94 -21.69 -42.42
C LEU A 957 -29.26 -22.58 -41.22
N ASP A 958 -30.38 -23.31 -41.27
CA ASP A 958 -30.80 -24.18 -40.17
C ASP A 958 -29.87 -25.40 -40.04
N ASP A 959 -29.41 -26.00 -41.16
CA ASP A 959 -28.45 -27.12 -41.13
C ASP A 959 -27.05 -26.68 -40.66
N ALA A 960 -26.59 -25.51 -41.11
CA ALA A 960 -25.32 -24.92 -40.70
C ALA A 960 -25.31 -24.61 -39.19
N LEU A 961 -26.44 -24.14 -38.63
CA LEU A 961 -26.60 -23.93 -37.19
C LEU A 961 -26.56 -25.26 -36.42
N VAL A 962 -27.26 -26.28 -36.90
CA VAL A 962 -27.31 -27.59 -36.24
C VAL A 962 -25.94 -28.26 -36.23
N LYS A 963 -25.33 -28.41 -37.41
CA LYS A 963 -24.02 -29.03 -37.56
C LYS A 963 -22.92 -28.23 -36.88
N GLY A 964 -22.93 -26.90 -37.02
CA GLY A 964 -21.93 -26.01 -36.41
C GLY A 964 -21.99 -26.03 -34.88
N ALA A 965 -23.17 -25.90 -34.28
CA ALA A 965 -23.33 -25.97 -32.83
C ALA A 965 -22.93 -27.35 -32.29
N ALA A 966 -23.35 -28.44 -32.94
CA ALA A 966 -23.02 -29.79 -32.51
C ALA A 966 -21.50 -30.08 -32.62
N HIS A 967 -20.84 -29.60 -33.68
CA HIS A 967 -19.40 -29.76 -33.86
C HIS A 967 -18.59 -29.06 -32.76
N THR A 968 -19.03 -27.88 -32.34
CA THR A 968 -18.31 -27.07 -31.33
C THR A 968 -18.58 -27.48 -29.88
N LEU A 969 -19.57 -28.35 -29.62
CA LEU A 969 -19.96 -28.74 -28.26
C LEU A 969 -18.78 -29.27 -27.44
N ARG A 970 -17.94 -30.14 -28.03
CA ARG A 970 -16.77 -30.71 -27.33
C ARG A 970 -15.77 -29.64 -26.94
N ALA A 971 -15.44 -28.74 -27.86
CA ALA A 971 -14.55 -27.61 -27.60
C ALA A 971 -15.10 -26.75 -26.45
N VAL A 972 -16.36 -26.34 -26.55
CA VAL A 972 -17.01 -25.43 -25.59
C VAL A 972 -17.16 -26.06 -24.21
N LEU A 973 -17.53 -27.34 -24.11
CA LEU A 973 -17.61 -28.03 -22.82
C LEU A 973 -16.24 -28.23 -22.18
N THR A 974 -15.21 -28.50 -22.98
CA THR A 974 -13.84 -28.69 -22.48
C THR A 974 -13.27 -27.37 -21.97
N THR A 975 -13.37 -26.28 -22.73
CA THR A 975 -12.92 -24.94 -22.29
C THR A 975 -13.69 -24.48 -21.06
N ALA A 976 -15.02 -24.63 -21.05
CA ALA A 976 -15.84 -24.26 -19.91
C ALA A 976 -15.51 -25.07 -18.63
N ALA A 977 -15.31 -26.39 -18.75
CA ALA A 977 -14.95 -27.23 -17.62
C ALA A 977 -13.57 -26.89 -17.08
N VAL A 978 -12.59 -26.67 -17.95
CA VAL A 978 -11.22 -26.30 -17.56
C VAL A 978 -11.19 -24.93 -16.90
N ALA A 979 -11.92 -23.95 -17.44
CA ALA A 979 -12.00 -22.63 -16.85
C ALA A 979 -12.74 -22.66 -15.50
N ALA A 980 -13.90 -23.29 -15.40
CA ALA A 980 -14.65 -23.36 -14.14
C ALA A 980 -13.90 -24.18 -13.05
N LEU A 981 -13.25 -25.29 -13.42
CA LEU A 981 -12.53 -26.12 -12.44
C LEU A 981 -11.13 -25.59 -12.14
N GLY A 982 -10.51 -24.81 -13.04
CA GLY A 982 -9.26 -24.11 -12.77
C GLY A 982 -9.36 -23.11 -11.64
N PHE A 983 -10.48 -22.37 -11.59
CA PHE A 983 -10.83 -21.43 -10.51
C PHE A 983 -11.29 -22.10 -9.22
N PHE A 984 -11.58 -23.41 -9.24
CA PHE A 984 -12.20 -24.09 -8.11
C PHE A 984 -11.37 -23.99 -6.82
N PRO A 985 -10.06 -24.34 -6.79
CA PRO A 985 -9.26 -24.22 -5.57
C PRO A 985 -9.26 -22.81 -4.98
N MET A 986 -9.19 -21.80 -5.85
CA MET A 986 -9.22 -20.38 -5.48
C MET A 986 -10.56 -19.95 -4.85
N ALA A 987 -11.68 -20.56 -5.27
CA ALA A 987 -12.99 -20.25 -4.73
C ALA A 987 -13.25 -20.85 -3.32
N ILE A 988 -12.61 -21.97 -2.97
CA ILE A 988 -12.83 -22.66 -1.69
C ILE A 988 -11.72 -22.46 -0.66
N ASN A 989 -10.54 -21.99 -1.07
CA ASN A 989 -9.42 -21.82 -0.13
C ASN A 989 -9.77 -20.86 1.01
N GLU A 990 -9.33 -21.16 2.23
CA GLU A 990 -9.51 -20.38 3.46
C GLU A 990 -8.21 -19.82 4.04
N GLY A 991 -7.09 -19.98 3.32
CA GLY A 991 -5.82 -19.39 3.72
C GLY A 991 -5.82 -17.86 3.63
N ALA A 992 -4.89 -17.24 4.36
CA ALA A 992 -4.69 -15.80 4.41
C ALA A 992 -4.60 -15.18 3.00
N GLY A 993 -5.43 -14.15 2.75
CA GLY A 993 -5.50 -13.45 1.48
C GLY A 993 -6.45 -14.06 0.44
N SER A 994 -7.07 -15.20 0.72
CA SER A 994 -8.05 -15.82 -0.17
C SER A 994 -9.34 -15.00 -0.32
N GLU A 995 -9.62 -14.08 0.59
CA GLU A 995 -10.85 -13.28 0.66
C GLU A 995 -11.01 -12.36 -0.55
N VAL A 996 -9.89 -11.87 -1.09
CA VAL A 996 -9.88 -11.07 -2.32
C VAL A 996 -10.12 -11.96 -3.55
N GLN A 997 -9.70 -13.21 -3.49
CA GLN A 997 -9.76 -14.18 -4.58
C GLN A 997 -11.14 -14.81 -4.74
N ARG A 998 -11.80 -15.16 -3.63
CA ARG A 998 -13.07 -15.90 -3.63
C ARG A 998 -14.21 -15.22 -4.39
N PRO A 999 -14.47 -13.91 -4.27
CA PRO A 999 -15.56 -13.27 -5.02
C PRO A 999 -15.28 -13.27 -6.52
N LEU A 1000 -14.04 -12.99 -6.92
CA LEU A 1000 -13.61 -13.02 -8.32
C LEU A 1000 -13.79 -14.42 -8.91
N ALA A 1001 -13.25 -15.45 -8.23
CA ALA A 1001 -13.35 -16.84 -8.67
C ALA A 1001 -14.81 -17.31 -8.73
N THR A 1002 -15.63 -16.99 -7.73
CA THR A 1002 -17.05 -17.38 -7.70
C THR A 1002 -17.81 -16.81 -8.88
N VAL A 1003 -17.63 -15.52 -9.20
CA VAL A 1003 -18.27 -14.89 -10.36
C VAL A 1003 -17.88 -15.60 -11.64
N VAL A 1004 -16.59 -15.92 -11.82
CA VAL A 1004 -16.10 -16.57 -13.03
C VAL A 1004 -16.61 -18.01 -13.14
N ILE A 1005 -16.54 -18.83 -12.07
CA ILE A 1005 -16.99 -20.22 -12.08
C ILE A 1005 -18.48 -20.32 -12.41
N PHE A 1006 -19.32 -19.69 -11.61
CA PHE A 1006 -20.77 -19.76 -11.79
C PHE A 1006 -21.20 -19.03 -13.07
N GLY A 1007 -20.48 -17.97 -13.42
CA GLY A 1007 -20.61 -17.27 -14.69
C GLY A 1007 -20.38 -18.17 -15.89
N ILE A 1008 -19.27 -18.91 -15.94
CA ILE A 1008 -18.94 -19.81 -17.05
C ILE A 1008 -19.90 -21.00 -17.10
N VAL A 1009 -20.21 -21.61 -15.96
CA VAL A 1009 -21.16 -22.74 -15.88
C VAL A 1009 -22.55 -22.31 -16.36
N GLY A 1010 -23.05 -21.17 -15.85
CA GLY A 1010 -24.32 -20.59 -16.25
C GLY A 1010 -24.32 -20.15 -17.73
N ALA A 1011 -23.29 -19.44 -18.16
CA ALA A 1011 -23.12 -18.99 -19.55
C ALA A 1011 -23.10 -20.16 -20.51
N THR A 1012 -22.38 -21.24 -20.19
CA THR A 1012 -22.26 -22.40 -21.08
C THR A 1012 -23.59 -23.12 -21.23
N GLY A 1013 -24.30 -23.37 -20.12
CA GLY A 1013 -25.62 -23.99 -20.16
C GLY A 1013 -26.63 -23.16 -20.96
N LEU A 1014 -26.68 -21.85 -20.69
CA LEU A 1014 -27.58 -20.92 -21.38
C LEU A 1014 -27.16 -20.68 -22.83
N MET A 1015 -25.87 -20.65 -23.14
CA MET A 1015 -25.35 -20.50 -24.50
C MET A 1015 -25.82 -21.66 -25.37
N LEU A 1016 -25.65 -22.90 -24.91
CA LEU A 1016 -26.05 -24.09 -25.67
C LEU A 1016 -27.56 -24.11 -25.97
N ALA A 1017 -28.38 -23.54 -25.09
CA ALA A 1017 -29.83 -23.44 -25.30
C ALA A 1017 -30.25 -22.23 -26.15
N VAL A 1018 -29.75 -21.03 -25.86
CA VAL A 1018 -30.30 -19.77 -26.39
C VAL A 1018 -29.52 -19.26 -27.61
N PHE A 1019 -28.19 -19.44 -27.62
CA PHE A 1019 -27.31 -18.86 -28.63
C PHE A 1019 -27.57 -19.32 -30.08
N PRO A 1020 -27.87 -20.62 -30.37
CA PRO A 1020 -28.24 -21.03 -31.72
C PRO A 1020 -29.43 -20.25 -32.30
N GLY A 1021 -30.44 -19.98 -31.47
CA GLY A 1021 -31.61 -19.18 -31.85
C GLY A 1021 -31.27 -17.71 -32.13
N ILE A 1022 -30.32 -17.14 -31.39
CA ILE A 1022 -29.80 -15.78 -31.60
C ILE A 1022 -28.99 -15.70 -32.90
N LEU A 1023 -28.14 -16.69 -33.18
CA LEU A 1023 -27.38 -16.74 -34.44
C LEU A 1023 -28.31 -16.83 -35.66
N ARG A 1024 -29.41 -17.60 -35.57
CA ARG A 1024 -30.43 -17.62 -36.62
C ARG A 1024 -30.95 -16.22 -36.94
N LEU A 1025 -31.26 -15.41 -35.92
CA LEU A 1025 -31.70 -14.02 -36.11
C LEU A 1025 -30.60 -13.14 -36.71
N ALA A 1026 -29.35 -13.31 -36.27
CA ALA A 1026 -28.22 -12.52 -36.74
C ALA A 1026 -27.89 -12.77 -38.22
N PHE A 1027 -28.01 -14.03 -38.68
CA PHE A 1027 -27.70 -14.43 -40.05
C PHE A 1027 -28.90 -14.39 -41.02
N ALA A 1028 -30.15 -14.47 -40.56
CA ALA A 1028 -31.35 -14.51 -41.41
C ALA A 1028 -31.64 -13.22 -42.21
N ALA A 1029 -30.97 -12.10 -41.92
CA ALA A 1029 -31.25 -10.80 -42.53
C ALA A 1029 -30.36 -10.45 -43.74
N LYS A 1030 -29.74 -11.45 -44.40
CA LYS A 1030 -29.22 -11.29 -45.78
C LYS A 1030 -30.35 -11.61 -46.76
N PRO A 1031 -30.77 -10.70 -47.66
CA PRO A 1031 -31.63 -11.10 -48.77
C PRO A 1031 -30.84 -12.07 -49.64
N VAL A 1032 -31.43 -13.23 -49.91
CA VAL A 1032 -30.99 -14.13 -50.98
C VAL A 1032 -31.15 -13.31 -52.26
N VAL A 1033 -30.04 -12.95 -52.90
CA VAL A 1033 -30.09 -12.53 -54.30
C VAL A 1033 -30.39 -13.82 -55.06
N GLU A 1034 -31.65 -13.99 -55.42
CA GLU A 1034 -32.06 -14.89 -56.50
C GLU A 1034 -31.22 -14.49 -57.72
N SER A 1035 -30.24 -15.32 -58.06
CA SER A 1035 -29.59 -15.21 -59.36
C SER A 1035 -30.57 -15.74 -60.39
N ASP A 1036 -31.16 -14.81 -61.13
CA ASP A 1036 -32.01 -15.02 -62.29
C ASP A 1036 -31.46 -16.09 -63.24
N GLU A 1037 -32.42 -16.78 -63.86
CA GLU A 1037 -32.26 -17.76 -64.91
C GLU A 1037 -31.39 -17.27 -66.09
N LEU A 1038 -30.77 -18.26 -66.74
CA LEU A 1038 -29.89 -18.27 -67.91
C LEU A 1038 -30.19 -17.26 -69.04
N PRO A 1039 -29.19 -17.05 -69.93
CA PRO A 1039 -29.38 -17.63 -71.25
C PRO A 1039 -28.17 -18.43 -71.79
N ASN A 1040 -28.52 -19.43 -72.59
CA ASN A 1040 -27.70 -20.31 -73.42
C ASN A 1040 -26.74 -19.58 -74.39
N THR A 1041 -25.86 -20.39 -75.02
CA THR A 1041 -24.89 -20.18 -76.13
C THR A 1041 -23.43 -20.00 -75.63
N GLU A 1042 -22.39 -20.72 -76.05
CA GLU A 1042 -22.10 -21.70 -77.13
C GLU A 1042 -20.81 -22.51 -76.74
N PRO A 1043 -20.45 -23.61 -77.45
CA PRO A 1043 -19.42 -24.57 -77.02
C PRO A 1043 -17.97 -24.17 -77.35
N ALA A 1044 -17.05 -24.78 -76.60
CA ALA A 1044 -15.60 -24.56 -76.60
C ALA A 1044 -14.89 -24.71 -77.96
N PRO A 1045 -13.76 -24.00 -78.19
CA PRO A 1045 -12.78 -24.43 -79.17
C PRO A 1045 -11.76 -25.38 -78.52
N GLN A 1046 -11.54 -26.50 -79.19
CA GLN A 1046 -10.41 -27.39 -78.99
C GLN A 1046 -9.10 -26.66 -79.33
N HIS A 1047 -8.11 -26.73 -78.45
CA HIS A 1047 -6.70 -27.04 -78.79
C HIS A 1047 -5.89 -27.40 -77.54
#